data_AF-A0A7V9DVK0-F1
#
_entry.id   AF-A0A7V9DVK0-F1
#
_cell.length_a   1.000
_cell.length_b   1.000
_cell.length_c   1.000
_cell.angle_alpha   90.00
_cell.angle_beta   90.00
_cell.angle_gamma   90.00
#
_symmetry.space_group_name_H-M   'P 1'
#
loop_
_entity.id
_entity.type
_entity.pdbx_description
1 polymer ?
#
loop_
_entity_poly.entity_id
_entity_poly.type
_entity_poly.pdbx_seq_one_letter_code
_entity_poly.pdbx_strand_id
1 'polypeptide(L)'
;YQHYAGLLHAASPSEPRDLLSIVVPPSPPLPLDEVEPLTAICRRFSTAAMSLGSLSAEAHSTLTIAMERLGGLSNSGEGGEDPARYGSLSNSPIKQVASGRFGVTPAYLLSARELQIKIAQGSKPGEGGHLPGHKVTAEIAALRHTLPGVDLISPPPHHDIYSIEDLAQLIFDLRAINPSATISVKLVAQAGVGVIAAGVVKAGADLIVLSGHSGGTGASPLSSIKHAGAPWEMGLAETQQLLVEQRLRERVRLRVDGGFRTGRDVIVAALLGADEFSFGTAALVAEGCLMARACHKNTCPVGIATQRPELRAKFDATPEQVMAFFTFVAHNVRELLAQLGARSLDEIIGETGLLRAVAASDVTEGWLDLQPLLRQAAHSGLRRHNRAYHRAPGEATLNDKLARQVRDDLKQGGRAHRSYAINNRDRAVGAGLAAALVANSGSSALPSNTVQLLFRGYAGQSFGAFAIAGATLILEGIANDYVGKGLAGAVLVVKAPPGAYQKRELPVLGNVALYGATSGTLFAAGGAGERFAVRNSGASAVVEGVGMHGCEYMTGGTVVILGPTGRNFAAGMTGGRAFVFDPQARLSSNLNREYVDLFPLSDQDASELRALLTAHVRHTGSKRARGLLATWEAEFPAWKKVAVLREVQAAVPLQGTLQVAKL
;
A
#
# COMPACT_ATOMS: atom_id res chain seq x y z
N TYR A 1 19.52 1.32 -29.55
CA TYR A 1 19.46 0.33 -28.45
C TYR A 1 20.68 -0.59 -28.39
N GLN A 2 21.04 -1.33 -29.47
CA GLN A 2 22.19 -2.26 -29.44
C GLN A 2 23.51 -1.61 -28.98
N HIS A 3 23.82 -0.40 -29.47
CA HIS A 3 24.98 0.37 -28.98
C HIS A 3 24.91 0.66 -27.47
N TYR A 4 23.74 1.08 -26.96
CA TYR A 4 23.50 1.31 -25.53
C TYR A 4 23.71 0.03 -24.70
N ALA A 5 23.16 -1.11 -25.14
CA ALA A 5 23.36 -2.39 -24.46
C ALA A 5 24.84 -2.83 -24.51
N GLY A 6 25.53 -2.62 -25.63
CA GLY A 6 26.96 -2.91 -25.78
C GLY A 6 27.83 -2.11 -24.81
N LEU A 7 27.54 -0.81 -24.61
CA LEU A 7 28.24 0.02 -23.61
C LEU A 7 28.08 -0.52 -22.18
N LEU A 8 26.89 -1.04 -21.85
CA LEU A 8 26.64 -1.63 -20.53
C LEU A 8 27.38 -2.96 -20.35
N HIS A 9 27.40 -3.82 -21.37
CA HIS A 9 28.08 -5.13 -21.30
C HIS A 9 29.60 -5.02 -21.31
N ALA A 10 30.17 -3.93 -21.83
CA ALA A 10 31.61 -3.68 -21.86
C ALA A 10 32.14 -3.02 -20.57
N ALA A 11 31.26 -2.60 -19.65
CA ALA A 11 31.67 -2.00 -18.38
C ALA A 11 32.29 -3.06 -17.44
N SER A 12 33.15 -2.61 -16.53
CA SER A 12 33.67 -3.49 -15.46
C SER A 12 32.51 -4.07 -14.63
N PRO A 13 32.60 -5.36 -14.21
CA PRO A 13 31.56 -5.99 -13.40
C PRO A 13 31.23 -5.18 -12.15
N SER A 14 29.94 -4.97 -11.92
CA SER A 14 29.44 -4.13 -10.82
C SER A 14 28.39 -4.84 -9.96
N GLU A 15 27.74 -5.86 -10.51
CA GLU A 15 26.68 -6.64 -9.87
C GLU A 15 26.97 -8.14 -10.05
N PRO A 16 26.43 -9.04 -9.20
CA PRO A 16 26.68 -10.49 -9.33
C PRO A 16 26.35 -11.05 -10.72
N ARG A 17 25.28 -10.54 -11.38
CA ARG A 17 24.92 -10.96 -12.74
C ARG A 17 25.96 -10.63 -13.82
N ASP A 18 26.86 -9.68 -13.58
CA ASP A 18 27.92 -9.33 -14.54
C ASP A 18 29.00 -10.42 -14.59
N LEU A 19 29.11 -11.21 -13.52
CA LEU A 19 30.02 -12.35 -13.39
C LEU A 19 29.38 -13.68 -13.83
N LEU A 20 28.20 -13.61 -14.48
CA LEU A 20 27.50 -14.76 -15.03
C LEU A 20 27.51 -14.68 -16.56
N SER A 21 27.79 -15.79 -17.24
CA SER A 21 27.56 -15.90 -18.69
C SER A 21 26.42 -16.87 -18.98
N ILE A 22 25.64 -16.55 -20.00
CA ILE A 22 24.60 -17.42 -20.53
C ILE A 22 25.29 -18.48 -21.38
N VAL A 23 25.04 -19.75 -21.07
CA VAL A 23 25.59 -20.90 -21.79
C VAL A 23 24.70 -21.17 -23.00
N VAL A 24 25.21 -20.85 -24.19
CA VAL A 24 24.52 -21.06 -25.45
C VAL A 24 24.73 -22.53 -25.89
N PRO A 25 23.66 -23.29 -26.19
CA PRO A 25 23.78 -24.64 -26.74
C PRO A 25 24.51 -24.64 -28.10
N PRO A 26 25.19 -25.74 -28.48
CA PRO A 26 25.90 -25.83 -29.76
C PRO A 26 24.97 -25.95 -30.97
N SER A 27 23.66 -26.10 -30.78
CA SER A 27 22.67 -26.13 -31.85
C SER A 27 22.49 -24.76 -32.50
N PRO A 28 22.10 -24.69 -33.79
CA PRO A 28 21.72 -23.43 -34.42
C PRO A 28 20.62 -22.70 -33.63
N PRO A 29 20.65 -21.36 -33.54
CA PRO A 29 19.56 -20.59 -32.95
C PRO A 29 18.22 -20.88 -33.63
N LEU A 30 17.13 -20.84 -32.86
CA LEU A 30 15.79 -20.94 -33.44
C LEU A 30 15.49 -19.72 -34.32
N PRO A 31 14.70 -19.89 -35.38
CA PRO A 31 14.07 -18.77 -36.09
C PRO A 31 13.27 -17.88 -35.12
N LEU A 32 13.35 -16.56 -35.28
CA LEU A 32 12.67 -15.64 -34.35
C LEU A 32 11.14 -15.77 -34.36
N ASP A 33 10.55 -16.19 -35.48
CA ASP A 33 9.12 -16.47 -35.63
C ASP A 33 8.66 -17.68 -34.80
N GLU A 34 9.57 -18.58 -34.43
CA GLU A 34 9.31 -19.69 -33.53
C GLU A 34 9.33 -19.30 -32.05
N VAL A 35 9.87 -18.11 -31.72
CA VAL A 35 9.90 -17.55 -30.36
C VAL A 35 8.65 -16.73 -30.09
N GLU A 36 8.12 -16.85 -28.86
CA GLU A 36 6.91 -16.19 -28.40
C GLU A 36 6.84 -14.71 -28.82
N PRO A 37 5.63 -14.20 -29.15
CA PRO A 37 5.49 -12.87 -29.69
C PRO A 37 5.91 -11.80 -28.67
N LEU A 38 6.34 -10.65 -29.17
CA LEU A 38 6.78 -9.53 -28.34
C LEU A 38 5.73 -9.12 -27.29
N THR A 39 4.46 -9.17 -27.64
CA THR A 39 3.34 -8.88 -26.73
C THR A 39 3.26 -9.84 -25.54
N ALA A 40 3.67 -11.10 -25.69
CA ALA A 40 3.69 -12.06 -24.58
C ALA A 40 4.81 -11.74 -23.58
N ILE A 41 5.96 -11.29 -24.08
CA ILE A 41 7.07 -10.82 -23.24
C ILE A 41 6.71 -9.51 -22.53
N CYS A 42 6.13 -8.53 -23.24
CA CYS A 42 5.75 -7.24 -22.65
C CYS A 42 4.70 -7.38 -21.52
N ARG A 43 3.83 -8.40 -21.56
CA ARG A 43 2.89 -8.71 -20.45
C ARG A 43 3.60 -9.05 -19.13
N ARG A 44 4.85 -9.49 -19.19
CA ARG A 44 5.69 -9.78 -18.02
C ARG A 44 6.47 -8.55 -17.54
N PHE A 45 6.37 -7.43 -18.27
CA PHE A 45 7.03 -6.19 -17.91
C PHE A 45 6.08 -5.28 -17.13
N SER A 46 6.65 -4.63 -16.12
CA SER A 46 5.97 -3.58 -15.37
C SER A 46 6.87 -2.37 -15.16
N THR A 47 6.29 -1.19 -14.98
CA THR A 47 7.02 -0.07 -14.36
C THR A 47 6.99 -0.19 -12.85
N ALA A 48 8.12 0.15 -12.21
CA ALA A 48 8.24 0.06 -10.76
C ALA A 48 7.31 1.05 -10.05
N ALA A 49 6.98 0.76 -8.79
CA ALA A 49 6.16 1.61 -7.93
C ALA A 49 6.84 2.96 -7.66
N MET A 50 6.36 4.03 -8.30
CA MET A 50 6.90 5.39 -8.17
C MET A 50 5.75 6.37 -7.94
N SER A 51 5.70 6.99 -6.77
CA SER A 51 4.51 7.72 -6.35
C SER A 51 4.28 9.01 -7.12
N LEU A 52 3.01 9.31 -7.41
CA LEU A 52 2.57 10.66 -7.72
C LEU A 52 2.92 11.58 -6.53
N GLY A 53 3.66 12.65 -6.80
CA GLY A 53 4.32 13.48 -5.81
C GLY A 53 5.85 13.32 -5.85
N SER A 54 6.36 12.08 -5.89
CA SER A 54 7.77 11.86 -6.24
C SER A 54 8.01 12.20 -7.71
N LEU A 55 7.15 11.69 -8.58
CA LEU A 55 7.07 12.05 -9.99
C LEU A 55 5.98 13.11 -10.22
N SER A 56 6.13 13.87 -11.29
CA SER A 56 5.10 14.74 -11.84
C SER A 56 3.92 13.92 -12.36
N ALA A 57 2.75 14.55 -12.52
CA ALA A 57 1.56 13.90 -13.06
C ALA A 57 1.76 13.46 -14.53
N GLU A 58 2.53 14.24 -15.28
CA GLU A 58 2.87 14.01 -16.68
C GLU A 58 3.69 12.71 -16.82
N ALA A 59 4.84 12.62 -16.16
CA ALA A 59 5.69 11.42 -16.19
C ALA A 59 4.93 10.19 -15.66
N HIS A 60 4.19 10.33 -14.55
CA HIS A 60 3.43 9.21 -14.02
C HIS A 60 2.39 8.69 -15.01
N SER A 61 1.68 9.58 -15.72
CA SER A 61 0.63 9.18 -16.67
C SER A 61 1.21 8.64 -17.97
N THR A 62 2.32 9.19 -18.45
CA THR A 62 3.05 8.72 -19.64
C THR A 62 3.49 7.27 -19.49
N LEU A 63 4.10 6.90 -18.36
CA LEU A 63 4.41 5.49 -18.05
C LEU A 63 3.17 4.61 -18.07
N THR A 64 2.08 5.03 -17.44
CA THR A 64 0.86 4.22 -17.37
C THR A 64 0.26 3.98 -18.76
N ILE A 65 0.13 5.03 -19.57
CA ILE A 65 -0.43 4.92 -20.92
C ILE A 65 0.46 4.03 -21.81
N ALA A 66 1.79 4.18 -21.72
CA ALA A 66 2.73 3.37 -22.47
C ALA A 66 2.59 1.87 -22.14
N MET A 67 2.56 1.54 -20.85
CA MET A 67 2.45 0.15 -20.41
C MET A 67 1.09 -0.46 -20.74
N GLU A 68 0.00 0.29 -20.60
CA GLU A 68 -1.34 -0.16 -20.96
C GLU A 68 -1.42 -0.52 -22.45
N ARG A 69 -0.89 0.33 -23.32
CA ARG A 69 -0.86 0.11 -24.78
C ARG A 69 0.00 -1.09 -25.18
N LEU A 70 1.06 -1.38 -24.45
CA LEU A 70 1.90 -2.57 -24.66
C LEU A 70 1.31 -3.87 -24.07
N GLY A 71 0.24 -3.76 -23.28
CA GLY A 71 -0.30 -4.87 -22.50
C GLY A 71 0.57 -5.28 -21.32
N GLY A 72 1.54 -4.45 -20.92
CA GLY A 72 2.27 -4.61 -19.65
C GLY A 72 1.53 -3.91 -18.50
N LEU A 73 2.23 -3.67 -17.39
CA LEU A 73 1.63 -3.09 -16.19
C LEU A 73 2.35 -1.82 -15.73
N SER A 74 1.63 -0.88 -15.13
CA SER A 74 2.24 0.22 -14.35
C SER A 74 1.76 0.19 -12.90
N ASN A 75 2.49 0.86 -12.02
CA ASN A 75 2.21 0.88 -10.59
C ASN A 75 2.07 2.31 -10.07
N SER A 76 1.00 2.56 -9.29
CA SER A 76 0.67 3.88 -8.73
C SER A 76 1.71 4.42 -7.72
N GLY A 77 2.52 3.52 -7.15
CA GLY A 77 3.30 3.82 -5.96
C GLY A 77 2.46 4.17 -4.74
N GLU A 78 3.13 4.66 -3.70
CA GLU A 78 2.56 4.91 -2.37
C GLU A 78 1.78 6.23 -2.24
N GLY A 79 1.54 6.94 -3.34
CA GLY A 79 1.06 8.33 -3.31
C GLY A 79 -0.45 8.52 -3.42
N GLY A 80 -1.22 7.45 -3.55
CA GLY A 80 -2.59 7.51 -4.05
C GLY A 80 -2.64 7.72 -5.57
N GLU A 81 -3.84 7.78 -6.12
CA GLU A 81 -4.06 8.10 -7.53
C GLU A 81 -5.34 8.92 -7.67
N ASP A 82 -5.35 9.83 -8.64
CA ASP A 82 -6.52 10.66 -8.91
C ASP A 82 -7.70 9.80 -9.40
N PRO A 83 -8.88 9.86 -8.74
CA PRO A 83 -10.07 9.16 -9.19
C PRO A 83 -10.49 9.46 -10.63
N ALA A 84 -10.15 10.63 -11.19
CA ALA A 84 -10.41 10.95 -12.59
C ALA A 84 -9.68 10.02 -13.58
N ARG A 85 -8.61 9.35 -13.13
CA ARG A 85 -7.87 8.39 -13.95
C ARG A 85 -8.56 7.04 -14.02
N TYR A 86 -9.44 6.69 -13.08
CA TYR A 86 -10.03 5.34 -13.00
C TYR A 86 -10.83 5.00 -14.25
N GLY A 87 -10.57 3.81 -14.81
CA GLY A 87 -11.19 3.37 -16.06
C GLY A 87 -10.61 3.99 -17.34
N SER A 88 -9.68 4.96 -17.25
CA SER A 88 -8.97 5.52 -18.40
C SER A 88 -7.68 4.74 -18.71
N LEU A 89 -7.04 5.04 -19.85
CA LEU A 89 -5.70 4.53 -20.19
C LEU A 89 -4.60 4.98 -19.23
N SER A 90 -4.87 6.02 -18.42
CA SER A 90 -3.96 6.47 -17.38
C SER A 90 -4.24 5.83 -16.02
N ASN A 91 -5.19 4.88 -15.89
CA ASN A 91 -5.39 4.16 -14.64
C ASN A 91 -4.25 3.16 -14.39
N SER A 92 -3.49 3.31 -13.30
CA SER A 92 -2.44 2.32 -13.00
C SER A 92 -3.07 0.97 -12.63
N PRO A 93 -2.75 -0.13 -13.33
CA PRO A 93 -3.37 -1.41 -13.01
C PRO A 93 -2.88 -2.03 -11.71
N ILE A 94 -1.65 -1.70 -11.28
CA ILE A 94 -1.15 -2.07 -9.96
C ILE A 94 -1.35 -0.88 -9.02
N LYS A 95 -2.06 -1.09 -7.92
CA LYS A 95 -2.27 -0.10 -6.86
C LYS A 95 -1.53 -0.53 -5.61
N GLN A 96 -0.69 0.35 -5.08
CA GLN A 96 0.10 0.04 -3.89
C GLN A 96 -0.66 0.34 -2.59
N VAL A 97 -0.49 -0.53 -1.60
CA VAL A 97 -0.90 -0.34 -0.20
C VAL A 97 0.37 -0.33 0.64
N ALA A 98 0.75 0.86 1.10
CA ALA A 98 1.95 1.11 1.91
C ALA A 98 1.58 1.64 3.31
N SER A 99 2.54 1.70 4.24
CA SER A 99 2.33 2.08 5.65
C SER A 99 1.63 3.44 5.85
N GLY A 100 1.88 4.43 5.00
CA GLY A 100 1.20 5.74 5.09
C GLY A 100 -0.30 5.70 4.78
N ARG A 101 -0.78 4.65 4.09
CA ARG A 101 -2.17 4.52 3.57
C ARG A 101 -2.65 5.74 2.77
N PHE A 102 -1.73 6.49 2.17
CA PHE A 102 -2.07 7.66 1.37
C PHE A 102 -2.91 7.27 0.16
N GLY A 103 -4.06 7.93 -0.02
CA GLY A 103 -4.99 7.69 -1.12
C GLY A 103 -5.60 6.29 -1.17
N VAL A 104 -5.44 5.47 -0.12
CA VAL A 104 -6.01 4.10 -0.08
C VAL A 104 -7.49 4.21 0.29
N THR A 105 -8.33 4.30 -0.73
CA THR A 105 -9.80 4.36 -0.63
C THR A 105 -10.45 3.11 -1.24
N PRO A 106 -11.71 2.80 -0.94
CA PRO A 106 -12.40 1.67 -1.58
C PRO A 106 -12.43 1.77 -3.11
N ALA A 107 -12.66 2.97 -3.67
CA ALA A 107 -12.62 3.19 -5.11
C ALA A 107 -11.22 2.94 -5.71
N TYR A 108 -10.17 3.40 -5.03
CA TYR A 108 -8.78 3.11 -5.39
C TYR A 108 -8.52 1.61 -5.43
N LEU A 109 -8.90 0.88 -4.37
CA LEU A 109 -8.69 -0.57 -4.27
C LEU A 109 -9.45 -1.35 -5.36
N LEU A 110 -10.66 -0.91 -5.71
CA LEU A 110 -11.50 -1.54 -6.74
C LEU A 110 -11.07 -1.21 -8.17
N SER A 111 -10.34 -0.11 -8.38
CA SER A 111 -9.78 0.25 -9.70
C SER A 111 -8.57 -0.58 -10.12
N ALA A 112 -8.08 -1.46 -9.23
CA ALA A 112 -6.86 -2.23 -9.41
C ALA A 112 -7.10 -3.60 -10.08
N ARG A 113 -6.16 -4.01 -10.95
CA ARG A 113 -5.96 -5.41 -11.37
C ARG A 113 -5.04 -6.17 -10.43
N GLU A 114 -4.12 -5.45 -9.77
CA GLU A 114 -3.22 -5.99 -8.76
C GLU A 114 -3.12 -5.01 -7.57
N LEU A 115 -3.22 -5.53 -6.35
CA LEU A 115 -3.01 -4.80 -5.11
C LEU A 115 -1.66 -5.21 -4.52
N GLN A 116 -0.71 -4.27 -4.45
CA GLN A 116 0.63 -4.53 -3.97
C GLN A 116 0.82 -4.05 -2.53
N ILE A 117 0.99 -4.99 -1.59
CA ILE A 117 1.42 -4.70 -0.22
C ILE A 117 2.91 -4.38 -0.24
N LYS A 118 3.28 -3.13 0.07
CA LYS A 118 4.68 -2.70 0.10
C LYS A 118 5.26 -2.87 1.50
N ILE A 119 5.93 -4.00 1.74
CA ILE A 119 6.68 -4.18 3.00
C ILE A 119 7.92 -3.29 2.99
N ALA A 120 8.66 -3.25 1.89
CA ALA A 120 9.91 -2.52 1.80
C ALA A 120 10.26 -2.12 0.35
N GLN A 121 11.31 -1.32 0.18
CA GLN A 121 11.93 -1.00 -1.10
C GLN A 121 13.46 -1.02 -0.99
N GLY A 122 14.16 -1.41 -2.06
CA GLY A 122 15.60 -1.66 -2.03
C GLY A 122 16.45 -0.48 -1.53
N SER A 123 16.05 0.75 -1.85
CA SER A 123 16.81 1.97 -1.48
C SER A 123 16.74 2.37 0.00
N LYS A 124 15.81 1.76 0.75
CA LYS A 124 15.59 2.00 2.20
C LYS A 124 14.70 0.91 2.80
N PRO A 125 15.23 -0.30 3.00
CA PRO A 125 14.42 -1.46 3.36
C PRO A 125 13.81 -1.38 4.76
N GLY A 126 14.51 -0.74 5.72
CA GLY A 126 14.07 -0.62 7.11
C GLY A 126 13.23 0.62 7.42
N GLU A 127 12.77 1.36 6.40
CA GLU A 127 12.13 2.68 6.56
C GLU A 127 10.87 2.83 5.68
N GLY A 128 10.12 3.90 5.94
CA GLY A 128 8.93 4.28 5.18
C GLY A 128 9.20 5.14 3.93
N GLY A 129 8.13 5.45 3.21
CA GLY A 129 8.10 6.43 2.12
C GLY A 129 8.43 7.85 2.59
N HIS A 130 9.19 8.61 1.79
CA HIS A 130 9.56 10.00 2.11
C HIS A 130 9.13 10.89 0.95
N LEU A 131 8.34 11.92 1.24
CA LEU A 131 8.07 13.00 0.31
C LEU A 131 8.33 14.34 1.01
N PRO A 132 9.33 15.11 0.56
CA PRO A 132 9.60 16.44 1.12
C PRO A 132 8.39 17.37 0.96
N GLY A 133 8.12 18.19 1.98
CA GLY A 133 6.94 19.03 2.10
C GLY A 133 6.82 20.07 1.00
N HIS A 134 7.95 20.56 0.48
CA HIS A 134 7.99 21.45 -0.68
C HIS A 134 7.59 20.75 -2.01
N LYS A 135 7.35 19.44 -2.00
CA LYS A 135 6.69 18.68 -3.09
C LYS A 135 5.24 18.30 -2.75
N VAL A 136 4.76 18.62 -1.56
CA VAL A 136 3.39 18.39 -1.12
C VAL A 136 2.58 19.64 -1.48
N THR A 137 2.30 19.79 -2.78
CA THR A 137 1.41 20.82 -3.29
C THR A 137 -0.02 20.60 -2.80
N ALA A 138 -0.92 21.56 -3.03
CA ALA A 138 -2.34 21.40 -2.70
C ALA A 138 -2.96 20.15 -3.36
N GLU A 139 -2.61 19.87 -4.62
CA GLU A 139 -3.05 18.69 -5.36
C GLU A 139 -2.56 17.40 -4.70
N ILE A 140 -1.27 17.31 -4.38
CA ILE A 140 -0.68 16.14 -3.69
C ILE A 140 -1.27 15.98 -2.29
N ALA A 141 -1.47 17.07 -1.57
CA ALA A 141 -2.07 17.07 -0.23
C ALA A 141 -3.51 16.52 -0.26
N ALA A 142 -4.30 16.95 -1.25
CA ALA A 142 -5.67 16.49 -1.44
C ALA A 142 -5.72 14.97 -1.75
N LEU A 143 -4.88 14.50 -2.68
CA LEU A 143 -4.78 13.07 -3.03
C LEU A 143 -4.39 12.19 -1.83
N ARG A 144 -3.57 12.74 -0.94
CA ARG A 144 -3.03 12.03 0.22
C ARG A 144 -3.81 12.28 1.51
N HIS A 145 -4.87 13.09 1.48
CA HIS A 145 -5.65 13.50 2.64
C HIS A 145 -4.77 14.03 3.79
N THR A 146 -3.91 14.98 3.43
CA THR A 146 -2.95 15.64 4.34
C THR A 146 -2.94 17.15 4.10
N LEU A 147 -2.06 17.88 4.80
CA LEU A 147 -1.88 19.31 4.65
C LEU A 147 -0.78 19.64 3.63
N PRO A 148 -0.95 20.69 2.81
CA PRO A 148 0.10 21.19 1.93
C PRO A 148 1.36 21.61 2.70
N GLY A 149 2.54 21.43 2.11
CA GLY A 149 3.81 21.89 2.67
C GLY A 149 4.41 21.02 3.78
N VAL A 150 3.66 20.06 4.32
CA VAL A 150 4.13 19.17 5.40
C VAL A 150 4.95 18.01 4.86
N ASP A 151 6.11 17.72 5.47
CA ASP A 151 6.90 16.52 5.15
C ASP A 151 6.08 15.24 5.40
N LEU A 152 6.03 14.35 4.41
CA LEU A 152 5.38 13.06 4.55
C LEU A 152 6.44 11.97 4.73
N ILE A 153 6.75 11.69 5.99
CA ILE A 153 7.54 10.53 6.40
C ILE A 153 6.54 9.46 6.83
N SER A 154 6.43 8.39 6.04
CA SER A 154 5.54 7.29 6.38
C SER A 154 6.12 6.49 7.54
N PRO A 155 5.28 5.87 8.39
CA PRO A 155 5.77 4.93 9.40
C PRO A 155 6.62 3.83 8.76
N PRO A 156 7.74 3.40 9.36
CA PRO A 156 8.50 2.27 8.84
C PRO A 156 7.66 0.98 8.73
N PRO A 157 6.90 0.55 9.76
CA PRO A 157 6.06 -0.63 9.63
C PRO A 157 4.68 -0.29 9.07
N HIS A 158 4.04 -1.29 8.48
CA HIS A 158 2.58 -1.31 8.42
C HIS A 158 2.04 -1.56 9.84
N HIS A 159 1.25 -0.64 10.39
CA HIS A 159 0.71 -0.84 11.74
C HIS A 159 -0.34 -1.95 11.84
N ASP A 160 -0.74 -2.56 10.73
CA ASP A 160 -1.57 -3.77 10.65
C ASP A 160 -0.80 -4.99 10.15
N ILE A 161 0.54 -4.97 10.24
CA ILE A 161 1.43 -6.10 9.96
C ILE A 161 2.57 -6.12 10.98
N TYR A 162 2.38 -6.84 12.09
CA TYR A 162 3.46 -7.12 13.05
C TYR A 162 3.95 -8.56 13.02
N SER A 163 3.25 -9.42 12.30
CA SER A 163 3.62 -10.81 12.10
C SER A 163 3.11 -11.34 10.75
N ILE A 164 3.41 -12.61 10.45
CA ILE A 164 2.99 -13.22 9.19
C ILE A 164 1.47 -13.45 9.14
N GLU A 165 0.83 -13.71 10.28
CA GLU A 165 -0.61 -13.83 10.39
C GLU A 165 -1.33 -12.48 10.20
N ASP A 166 -0.72 -11.37 10.59
CA ASP A 166 -1.23 -10.03 10.26
C ASP A 166 -1.12 -9.73 8.77
N LEU A 167 -0.01 -10.13 8.12
CA LEU A 167 0.10 -10.04 6.66
C LEU A 167 -1.01 -10.87 6.00
N ALA A 168 -1.25 -12.09 6.48
CA ALA A 168 -2.36 -12.93 6.01
C ALA A 168 -3.72 -12.24 6.23
N GLN A 169 -3.89 -11.49 7.31
CA GLN A 169 -5.09 -10.70 7.55
C GLN A 169 -5.24 -9.54 6.56
N LEU A 170 -4.18 -8.79 6.26
CA LEU A 170 -4.26 -7.75 5.23
C LEU A 170 -4.54 -8.33 3.84
N ILE A 171 -3.92 -9.46 3.48
CA ILE A 171 -4.24 -10.18 2.23
C ILE A 171 -5.73 -10.56 2.22
N PHE A 172 -6.26 -11.07 3.34
CA PHE A 172 -7.68 -11.40 3.47
C PHE A 172 -8.58 -10.17 3.29
N ASP A 173 -8.24 -9.04 3.90
CA ASP A 173 -8.99 -7.78 3.79
C ASP A 173 -9.02 -7.28 2.34
N LEU A 174 -7.88 -7.29 1.65
CA LEU A 174 -7.75 -6.82 0.27
C LEU A 174 -8.51 -7.72 -0.73
N ARG A 175 -8.48 -9.04 -0.51
CA ARG A 175 -9.31 -9.97 -1.31
C ARG A 175 -10.79 -9.82 -1.03
N ALA A 176 -11.17 -9.47 0.20
CA ALA A 176 -12.57 -9.27 0.55
C ALA A 176 -13.17 -8.05 -0.18
N ILE A 177 -12.42 -6.94 -0.30
CA ILE A 177 -12.86 -5.76 -1.05
C ILE A 177 -12.72 -5.94 -2.57
N ASN A 178 -11.64 -6.54 -3.07
CA ASN A 178 -11.44 -6.74 -4.51
C ASN A 178 -11.07 -8.20 -4.80
N PRO A 179 -12.07 -9.09 -4.97
CA PRO A 179 -11.83 -10.53 -5.15
C PRO A 179 -11.20 -10.88 -6.51
N SER A 180 -11.24 -9.98 -7.49
CA SER A 180 -10.61 -10.20 -8.80
C SER A 180 -9.16 -9.73 -8.89
N ALA A 181 -8.67 -8.96 -7.91
CA ALA A 181 -7.30 -8.47 -7.93
C ALA A 181 -6.30 -9.57 -7.53
N THR A 182 -5.18 -9.59 -8.23
CA THR A 182 -3.95 -10.27 -7.76
C THR A 182 -3.45 -9.56 -6.51
N ILE A 183 -3.08 -10.28 -5.46
CA ILE A 183 -2.41 -9.69 -4.29
C ILE A 183 -0.92 -9.95 -4.37
N SER A 184 -0.13 -8.89 -4.52
CA SER A 184 1.33 -8.98 -4.51
C SER A 184 1.95 -8.45 -3.21
N VAL A 185 3.07 -9.03 -2.79
CA VAL A 185 3.83 -8.57 -1.62
C VAL A 185 5.24 -8.20 -2.06
N LYS A 186 5.61 -6.93 -1.88
CA LYS A 186 6.91 -6.40 -2.25
C LYS A 186 7.88 -6.46 -1.07
N LEU A 187 8.89 -7.29 -1.21
CA LEU A 187 9.99 -7.53 -0.28
C LEU A 187 11.30 -6.95 -0.85
N VAL A 188 12.34 -6.89 -0.02
CA VAL A 188 13.70 -6.56 -0.44
C VAL A 188 14.59 -7.77 -0.27
N ALA A 189 15.47 -8.00 -1.23
CA ALA A 189 16.48 -9.05 -1.17
C ALA A 189 17.42 -8.82 0.03
N GLN A 190 17.54 -9.86 0.85
CA GLN A 190 18.47 -9.99 1.96
C GLN A 190 18.57 -11.48 2.31
N ALA A 191 19.61 -11.88 3.04
CA ALA A 191 19.72 -13.25 3.52
C ALA A 191 18.49 -13.63 4.36
N GLY A 192 17.91 -14.81 4.08
CA GLY A 192 16.72 -15.31 4.79
C GLY A 192 15.38 -14.88 4.17
N VAL A 193 15.40 -14.08 3.09
CA VAL A 193 14.17 -13.65 2.41
C VAL A 193 13.37 -14.83 1.84
N GLY A 194 14.00 -15.95 1.50
CA GLY A 194 13.31 -17.15 1.03
C GLY A 194 12.37 -17.74 2.08
N VAL A 195 12.77 -17.73 3.36
CA VAL A 195 11.94 -18.19 4.47
C VAL A 195 10.70 -17.30 4.63
N ILE A 196 10.91 -15.99 4.55
CA ILE A 196 9.82 -15.00 4.57
C ILE A 196 8.89 -15.23 3.37
N ALA A 197 9.44 -15.44 2.17
CA ALA A 197 8.68 -15.71 0.96
C ALA A 197 7.78 -16.96 1.12
N ALA A 198 8.28 -18.05 1.73
CA ALA A 198 7.44 -19.21 2.03
C ALA A 198 6.28 -18.87 2.98
N GLY A 199 6.52 -18.04 3.99
CA GLY A 199 5.47 -17.49 4.85
C GLY A 199 4.44 -16.69 4.05
N VAL A 200 4.88 -15.82 3.14
CA VAL A 200 4.02 -14.99 2.28
C VAL A 200 3.14 -15.85 1.36
N VAL A 201 3.68 -16.92 0.78
CA VAL A 201 2.88 -17.87 -0.01
C VAL A 201 1.83 -18.58 0.85
N LYS A 202 2.18 -18.98 2.08
CA LYS A 202 1.24 -19.61 3.03
C LYS A 202 0.17 -18.63 3.53
N ALA A 203 0.51 -17.35 3.68
CA ALA A 203 -0.41 -16.26 3.97
C ALA A 203 -1.40 -16.00 2.81
N GLY A 204 -1.09 -16.52 1.62
CA GLY A 204 -1.97 -16.54 0.47
C GLY A 204 -1.76 -15.37 -0.48
N ALA A 205 -0.54 -14.88 -0.68
CA ALA A 205 -0.23 -13.96 -1.76
C ALA A 205 -0.20 -14.69 -3.13
N ASP A 206 -0.56 -14.00 -4.20
CA ASP A 206 -0.52 -14.51 -5.58
C ASP A 206 0.83 -14.25 -6.25
N LEU A 207 1.54 -13.21 -5.79
CA LEU A 207 2.78 -12.75 -6.37
C LEU A 207 3.72 -12.20 -5.29
N ILE A 208 5.01 -12.45 -5.41
CA ILE A 208 6.06 -11.84 -4.59
C ILE A 208 6.92 -10.97 -5.49
N VAL A 209 7.14 -9.72 -5.09
CA VAL A 209 8.13 -8.84 -5.74
C VAL A 209 9.40 -8.84 -4.90
N LEU A 210 10.53 -9.26 -5.47
CA LEU A 210 11.84 -9.17 -4.84
C LEU A 210 12.61 -7.98 -5.41
N SER A 211 12.81 -6.95 -4.58
CA SER A 211 13.58 -5.77 -4.95
C SER A 211 15.05 -5.89 -4.54
N GLY A 212 15.97 -5.64 -5.47
CA GLY A 212 17.39 -5.51 -5.17
C GLY A 212 17.74 -4.16 -4.53
N HIS A 213 18.86 -4.11 -3.82
CA HIS A 213 19.35 -2.89 -3.15
C HIS A 213 19.56 -1.70 -4.12
N SER A 214 19.87 -1.98 -5.40
CA SER A 214 20.09 -0.96 -6.44
C SER A 214 18.82 -0.33 -7.00
N GLY A 215 17.66 -0.55 -6.36
CA GLY A 215 16.40 0.14 -6.68
C GLY A 215 16.49 1.67 -6.53
N GLY A 216 15.82 2.39 -7.43
CA GLY A 216 15.77 3.86 -7.39
C GLY A 216 14.88 4.42 -6.28
N THR A 217 15.04 5.71 -5.97
CA THR A 217 14.19 6.44 -5.03
C THR A 217 14.16 7.93 -5.33
N GLY A 218 13.01 8.57 -5.07
CA GLY A 218 12.88 10.03 -5.12
C GLY A 218 13.54 10.73 -3.93
N ALA A 219 13.50 10.12 -2.74
CA ALA A 219 14.08 10.63 -1.51
C ALA A 219 14.36 9.49 -0.51
N SER A 220 15.59 9.43 0.00
CA SER A 220 16.04 8.44 0.99
C SER A 220 17.34 8.92 1.64
N PRO A 221 17.63 8.54 2.90
CA PRO A 221 18.95 8.72 3.48
C PRO A 221 20.04 8.06 2.62
N LEU A 222 21.19 8.72 2.50
CA LEU A 222 22.32 8.19 1.72
C LEU A 222 22.86 6.89 2.33
N SER A 223 22.86 6.79 3.66
CA SER A 223 23.25 5.57 4.39
C SER A 223 22.44 4.37 3.91
N SER A 224 21.11 4.50 3.84
CA SER A 224 20.21 3.42 3.43
C SER A 224 20.39 3.03 1.96
N ILE A 225 20.59 4.02 1.07
CA ILE A 225 20.89 3.76 -0.35
C ILE A 225 22.17 2.95 -0.52
N LYS A 226 23.17 3.17 0.34
CA LYS A 226 24.52 2.60 0.20
C LYS A 226 24.77 1.34 1.01
N HIS A 227 24.03 1.12 2.09
CA HIS A 227 24.38 0.12 3.11
C HIS A 227 23.22 -0.80 3.51
N ALA A 228 22.03 -0.67 2.91
CA ALA A 228 20.89 -1.52 3.26
C ALA A 228 20.36 -2.30 2.04
N GLY A 229 19.99 -3.56 2.27
CA GLY A 229 19.56 -4.51 1.24
C GLY A 229 20.71 -5.27 0.58
N ALA A 230 20.36 -6.27 -0.24
CA ALA A 230 21.30 -7.10 -0.99
C ALA A 230 20.97 -7.11 -2.50
N PRO A 231 21.86 -7.62 -3.36
CA PRO A 231 21.57 -7.88 -4.77
C PRO A 231 20.34 -8.77 -4.95
N TRP A 232 19.53 -8.48 -5.96
CA TRP A 232 18.31 -9.26 -6.22
C TRP A 232 18.64 -10.68 -6.65
N GLU A 233 19.80 -10.92 -7.27
CA GLU A 233 20.28 -12.23 -7.71
C GLU A 233 20.31 -13.21 -6.53
N MET A 234 20.81 -12.75 -5.38
CA MET A 234 20.88 -13.54 -4.16
C MET A 234 19.48 -13.83 -3.60
N GLY A 235 18.66 -12.80 -3.42
CA GLY A 235 17.32 -12.95 -2.86
C GLY A 235 16.38 -13.78 -3.76
N LEU A 236 16.51 -13.63 -5.08
CA LEU A 236 15.76 -14.39 -6.07
C LEU A 236 16.17 -15.85 -6.08
N ALA A 237 17.47 -16.16 -6.13
CA ALA A 237 17.95 -17.54 -6.09
C ALA A 237 17.54 -18.23 -4.79
N GLU A 238 17.71 -17.58 -3.63
CA GLU A 238 17.30 -18.13 -2.34
C GLU A 238 15.79 -18.43 -2.31
N THR A 239 14.97 -17.47 -2.75
CA THR A 239 13.51 -17.62 -2.79
C THR A 239 13.08 -18.73 -3.74
N GLN A 240 13.64 -18.76 -4.95
CA GLN A 240 13.37 -19.79 -5.95
C GLN A 240 13.68 -21.17 -5.39
N GLN A 241 14.88 -21.37 -4.87
CA GLN A 241 15.33 -22.66 -4.36
C GLN A 241 14.46 -23.13 -3.20
N LEU A 242 14.22 -22.27 -2.21
CA LEU A 242 13.44 -22.62 -1.03
C LEU A 242 11.97 -22.92 -1.39
N LEU A 243 11.34 -22.12 -2.25
CA LEU A 243 9.96 -22.37 -2.66
C LEU A 243 9.82 -23.66 -3.46
N VAL A 244 10.80 -24.04 -4.29
CA VAL A 244 10.80 -25.33 -4.99
C VAL A 244 10.97 -26.49 -4.00
N GLU A 245 11.94 -26.39 -3.09
CA GLU A 245 12.21 -27.39 -2.06
C GLU A 245 10.99 -27.62 -1.14
N GLN A 246 10.26 -26.55 -0.83
CA GLN A 246 9.04 -26.59 0.00
C GLN A 246 7.76 -26.90 -0.80
N ARG A 247 7.85 -27.15 -2.12
CA ARG A 247 6.71 -27.38 -3.02
C ARG A 247 5.67 -26.26 -3.00
N LEU A 248 6.13 -25.03 -2.86
CA LEU A 248 5.32 -23.81 -2.84
C LEU A 248 5.45 -23.00 -4.13
N ARG A 249 6.48 -23.24 -4.95
CA ARG A 249 6.81 -22.42 -6.13
C ARG A 249 5.68 -22.34 -7.16
N GLU A 250 4.91 -23.41 -7.33
CA GLU A 250 3.79 -23.45 -8.28
C GLU A 250 2.64 -22.50 -7.94
N ARG A 251 2.56 -22.05 -6.67
CA ARG A 251 1.44 -21.26 -6.12
C ARG A 251 1.60 -19.75 -6.28
N VAL A 252 2.80 -19.28 -6.63
CA VAL A 252 3.14 -17.85 -6.60
C VAL A 252 3.96 -17.47 -7.81
N ARG A 253 3.70 -16.28 -8.36
CA ARG A 253 4.59 -15.64 -9.33
C ARG A 253 5.71 -14.88 -8.62
N LEU A 254 6.93 -14.92 -9.16
CA LEU A 254 8.05 -14.12 -8.71
C LEU A 254 8.29 -12.98 -9.69
N ARG A 255 8.08 -11.74 -9.25
CA ARG A 255 8.51 -10.53 -9.96
C ARG A 255 9.80 -10.03 -9.35
N VAL A 256 10.72 -9.52 -10.16
CA VAL A 256 11.98 -8.95 -9.67
C VAL A 256 12.18 -7.54 -10.19
N ASP A 257 12.81 -6.69 -9.37
CA ASP A 257 13.22 -5.34 -9.75
C ASP A 257 14.59 -4.97 -9.11
N GLY A 258 15.19 -3.89 -9.60
CA GLY A 258 16.50 -3.41 -9.13
C GLY A 258 17.53 -3.34 -10.25
N GLY A 259 17.64 -2.18 -10.89
CA GLY A 259 18.70 -1.91 -11.86
C GLY A 259 18.52 -2.53 -13.26
N PHE A 260 17.38 -3.14 -13.57
CA PHE A 260 17.04 -3.70 -14.89
C PHE A 260 17.11 -2.66 -16.01
N ARG A 261 17.84 -2.99 -17.07
CA ARG A 261 18.19 -2.10 -18.18
C ARG A 261 18.11 -2.75 -19.56
N THR A 262 18.38 -4.05 -19.66
CA THR A 262 18.51 -4.76 -20.95
C THR A 262 17.75 -6.10 -20.97
N GLY A 263 17.64 -6.70 -22.16
CA GLY A 263 17.09 -8.05 -22.33
C GLY A 263 17.95 -9.12 -21.66
N ARG A 264 19.27 -8.89 -21.51
CA ARG A 264 20.15 -9.78 -20.76
C ARG A 264 19.77 -9.85 -19.28
N ASP A 265 19.46 -8.70 -18.65
CA ASP A 265 19.01 -8.68 -17.26
C ASP A 265 17.75 -9.55 -17.07
N VAL A 266 16.81 -9.46 -18.02
CA VAL A 266 15.58 -10.26 -18.04
C VAL A 266 15.89 -11.75 -18.14
N ILE A 267 16.76 -12.17 -19.07
CA ILE A 267 17.11 -13.58 -19.24
C ILE A 267 17.82 -14.14 -18.02
N VAL A 268 18.80 -13.43 -17.46
CA VAL A 268 19.50 -13.88 -16.24
C VAL A 268 18.52 -14.02 -15.08
N ALA A 269 17.61 -13.05 -14.90
CA ALA A 269 16.58 -13.14 -13.89
C ALA A 269 15.61 -14.30 -14.11
N ALA A 270 15.19 -14.57 -15.35
CA ALA A 270 14.35 -15.71 -15.68
C ALA A 270 15.04 -17.03 -15.30
N LEU A 271 16.31 -17.20 -15.71
CA LEU A 271 17.12 -18.38 -15.39
C LEU A 271 17.32 -18.58 -13.88
N LEU A 272 17.37 -17.49 -13.10
CA LEU A 272 17.38 -17.53 -11.63
C LEU A 272 16.01 -17.74 -10.99
N GLY A 273 14.91 -17.71 -11.76
CA GLY A 273 13.58 -18.13 -11.32
C GLY A 273 12.49 -17.06 -11.38
N ALA A 274 12.73 -15.86 -11.92
CA ALA A 274 11.71 -14.82 -12.04
C ALA A 274 10.70 -15.09 -13.17
N ASP A 275 9.41 -14.88 -12.91
CA ASP A 275 8.33 -14.95 -13.90
C ASP A 275 8.07 -13.60 -14.58
N GLU A 276 8.33 -12.49 -13.87
CA GLU A 276 8.02 -11.11 -14.27
C GLU A 276 9.14 -10.11 -13.87
N PHE A 277 9.19 -8.97 -14.56
CA PHE A 277 10.31 -8.03 -14.48
C PHE A 277 9.81 -6.58 -14.36
N SER A 278 10.34 -5.82 -13.40
CA SER A 278 9.93 -4.43 -13.18
C SER A 278 11.07 -3.45 -13.43
N PHE A 279 10.74 -2.35 -14.11
CA PHE A 279 11.69 -1.33 -14.55
C PHE A 279 11.32 0.02 -13.91
N GLY A 280 12.23 0.57 -13.12
CA GLY A 280 12.09 1.91 -12.52
C GLY A 280 12.92 2.93 -13.29
N THR A 281 14.19 3.06 -12.90
CA THR A 281 15.12 4.06 -13.44
C THR A 281 15.24 4.03 -14.96
N ALA A 282 15.33 2.84 -15.59
CA ALA A 282 15.45 2.74 -17.04
C ALA A 282 14.21 3.27 -17.77
N ALA A 283 13.00 3.05 -17.20
CA ALA A 283 11.77 3.62 -17.74
C ALA A 283 11.76 5.15 -17.62
N LEU A 284 12.22 5.71 -16.48
CA LEU A 284 12.37 7.16 -16.34
C LEU A 284 13.43 7.76 -17.29
N VAL A 285 14.50 7.02 -17.59
CA VAL A 285 15.49 7.44 -18.59
C VAL A 285 14.89 7.43 -19.99
N ALA A 286 14.01 6.48 -20.31
CA ALA A 286 13.24 6.49 -21.54
C ALA A 286 12.26 7.68 -21.63
N GLU A 287 11.82 8.21 -20.48
CA GLU A 287 11.09 9.50 -20.38
C GLU A 287 11.99 10.75 -20.36
N GLY A 288 13.30 10.61 -20.58
CA GLY A 288 14.23 11.75 -20.65
C GLY A 288 14.97 12.08 -19.35
N CYS A 289 14.92 11.22 -18.32
CA CYS A 289 15.69 11.45 -17.09
C CYS A 289 17.19 11.56 -17.37
N LEU A 290 17.77 12.72 -17.03
CA LEU A 290 19.21 13.01 -17.19
C LEU A 290 20.09 12.49 -16.05
N MET A 291 19.53 11.69 -15.12
CA MET A 291 20.24 11.18 -13.95
C MET A 291 20.91 12.25 -13.07
N ALA A 292 20.30 13.44 -12.99
CA ALA A 292 20.79 14.58 -12.20
C ALA A 292 20.78 14.35 -10.67
N ARG A 293 20.07 13.31 -10.19
CA ARG A 293 19.96 12.93 -8.75
C ARG A 293 19.48 14.05 -7.81
N ALA A 294 18.70 14.99 -8.35
CA ALA A 294 18.09 16.10 -7.60
C ALA A 294 16.59 15.88 -7.32
N CYS A 295 16.11 14.63 -7.39
CA CYS A 295 14.68 14.27 -7.30
C CYS A 295 14.01 14.78 -6.01
N HIS A 296 14.73 14.74 -4.89
CA HIS A 296 14.29 15.18 -3.57
C HIS A 296 14.28 16.71 -3.40
N LYS A 297 14.96 17.45 -4.28
CA LYS A 297 15.07 18.92 -4.21
C LYS A 297 13.95 19.65 -4.94
N ASN A 298 13.08 18.91 -5.63
CA ASN A 298 12.02 19.45 -6.48
C ASN A 298 12.56 20.27 -7.68
N THR A 299 13.85 20.17 -8.02
CA THR A 299 14.51 20.94 -9.10
C THR A 299 14.84 20.06 -10.31
N CYS A 300 13.97 19.12 -10.67
CA CYS A 300 14.21 18.26 -11.83
C CYS A 300 14.31 19.11 -13.11
N PRO A 301 15.41 19.02 -13.89
CA PRO A 301 15.63 19.90 -15.04
C PRO A 301 14.69 19.61 -16.23
N VAL A 302 14.08 18.42 -16.25
CA VAL A 302 13.27 17.88 -17.37
C VAL A 302 11.84 17.53 -16.95
N GLY A 303 11.35 18.09 -15.85
CA GLY A 303 9.93 17.96 -15.47
C GLY A 303 9.47 16.59 -14.95
N ILE A 304 10.37 15.61 -14.76
CA ILE A 304 10.00 14.27 -14.27
C ILE A 304 9.78 14.23 -12.75
N ALA A 305 10.79 14.57 -11.95
CA ALA A 305 10.76 14.39 -10.50
C ALA A 305 10.52 15.71 -9.75
N THR A 306 9.51 16.47 -10.18
CA THR A 306 9.20 17.82 -9.66
C THR A 306 7.69 18.08 -9.67
N GLN A 307 7.25 18.92 -8.74
CA GLN A 307 5.90 19.48 -8.67
C GLN A 307 5.85 20.97 -9.04
N ARG A 308 7.00 21.57 -9.41
CA ARG A 308 7.08 22.99 -9.82
C ARG A 308 6.50 23.16 -11.22
N PRO A 309 5.45 23.99 -11.43
CA PRO A 309 4.78 24.13 -12.73
C PRO A 309 5.73 24.49 -13.88
N GLU A 310 6.66 25.42 -13.66
CA GLU A 310 7.62 25.89 -14.65
C GLU A 310 8.68 24.84 -15.01
N LEU A 311 8.91 23.84 -14.15
CA LEU A 311 9.77 22.71 -14.46
C LEU A 311 8.99 21.55 -15.08
N ARG A 312 7.75 21.31 -14.64
CA ARG A 312 6.82 20.35 -15.27
C ARG A 312 6.55 20.70 -16.73
N ALA A 313 6.44 21.99 -17.06
CA ALA A 313 6.30 22.47 -18.44
C ALA A 313 7.47 22.10 -19.38
N LYS A 314 8.61 21.63 -18.84
CA LYS A 314 9.76 21.14 -19.60
C LYS A 314 9.68 19.64 -19.93
N PHE A 315 8.68 18.94 -19.42
CA PHE A 315 8.47 17.53 -19.74
C PHE A 315 7.95 17.40 -21.17
N ASP A 316 8.70 16.72 -22.03
CA ASP A 316 8.43 16.58 -23.46
C ASP A 316 8.33 15.11 -23.92
N ALA A 317 8.43 14.17 -22.99
CA ALA A 317 8.40 12.75 -23.33
C ALA A 317 6.99 12.23 -23.66
N THR A 318 6.92 11.28 -24.59
CA THR A 318 5.66 10.67 -25.02
C THR A 318 5.57 9.20 -24.65
N PRO A 319 4.35 8.63 -24.54
CA PRO A 319 4.18 7.19 -24.31
C PRO A 319 4.92 6.34 -25.34
N GLU A 320 4.97 6.75 -26.60
CA GLU A 320 5.61 6.02 -27.69
C GLU A 320 7.13 5.86 -27.48
N GLN A 321 7.80 6.85 -26.88
CA GLN A 321 9.23 6.74 -26.55
C GLN A 321 9.49 5.68 -25.48
N VAL A 322 8.64 5.64 -24.44
CA VAL A 322 8.69 4.60 -23.41
C VAL A 322 8.37 3.23 -24.02
N MET A 323 7.36 3.17 -24.90
CA MET A 323 7.00 1.94 -25.59
C MET A 323 8.14 1.41 -26.46
N ALA A 324 8.86 2.30 -27.15
CA ALA A 324 10.02 1.93 -27.97
C ALA A 324 11.11 1.27 -27.11
N PHE A 325 11.41 1.81 -25.92
CA PHE A 325 12.36 1.20 -24.99
C PHE A 325 11.97 -0.24 -24.63
N PHE A 326 10.74 -0.46 -24.17
CA PHE A 326 10.28 -1.81 -23.80
C PHE A 326 10.21 -2.76 -24.99
N THR A 327 9.86 -2.25 -26.18
CA THR A 327 9.86 -3.02 -27.43
C THR A 327 11.27 -3.49 -27.78
N PHE A 328 12.29 -2.63 -27.65
CA PHE A 328 13.68 -3.02 -27.87
C PHE A 328 14.17 -4.06 -26.85
N VAL A 329 13.83 -3.88 -25.57
CA VAL A 329 14.16 -4.87 -24.53
C VAL A 329 13.50 -6.21 -24.83
N ALA A 330 12.20 -6.23 -25.15
CA ALA A 330 11.47 -7.44 -25.47
C ALA A 330 11.99 -8.13 -26.74
N HIS A 331 12.34 -7.36 -27.78
CA HIS A 331 12.97 -7.91 -28.98
C HIS A 331 14.31 -8.58 -28.65
N ASN A 332 15.13 -7.93 -27.83
CA ASN A 332 16.41 -8.50 -27.39
C ASN A 332 16.24 -9.76 -26.53
N VAL A 333 15.17 -9.84 -25.72
CA VAL A 333 14.79 -11.10 -25.03
C VAL A 333 14.49 -12.21 -26.05
N ARG A 334 13.76 -11.92 -27.14
CA ARG A 334 13.47 -12.92 -28.20
C ARG A 334 14.74 -13.41 -28.89
N GLU A 335 15.66 -12.51 -29.21
CA GLU A 335 16.96 -12.87 -29.79
C GLU A 335 17.74 -13.82 -28.87
N LEU A 336 17.75 -13.54 -27.56
CA LEU A 336 18.44 -14.38 -26.58
C LEU A 336 17.74 -15.73 -26.37
N LEU A 337 16.41 -15.78 -26.37
CA LEU A 337 15.65 -17.04 -26.33
C LEU A 337 15.94 -17.90 -27.56
N ALA A 338 15.95 -17.29 -28.74
CA ALA A 338 16.32 -17.98 -29.98
C ALA A 338 17.73 -18.57 -29.91
N GLN A 339 18.72 -17.81 -29.40
CA GLN A 339 20.08 -18.30 -29.18
C GLN A 339 20.13 -19.46 -28.17
N LEU A 340 19.30 -19.42 -27.13
CA LEU A 340 19.17 -20.51 -26.15
C LEU A 340 18.44 -21.74 -26.70
N GLY A 341 17.84 -21.67 -27.88
CA GLY A 341 17.01 -22.74 -28.41
C GLY A 341 15.64 -22.86 -27.73
N ALA A 342 15.19 -21.81 -27.03
CA ALA A 342 13.94 -21.79 -26.28
C ALA A 342 12.85 -21.00 -27.02
N ARG A 343 11.62 -21.52 -27.05
CA ARG A 343 10.49 -20.86 -27.72
C ARG A 343 9.79 -19.84 -26.83
N SER A 344 10.02 -19.90 -25.51
CA SER A 344 9.38 -19.01 -24.55
C SER A 344 10.23 -18.81 -23.28
N LEU A 345 10.00 -17.72 -22.56
CA LEU A 345 10.53 -17.49 -21.21
C LEU A 345 10.14 -18.64 -20.28
N ASP A 346 8.93 -19.19 -20.44
CA ASP A 346 8.42 -20.29 -19.62
C ASP A 346 9.27 -21.58 -19.68
N GLU A 347 10.03 -21.79 -20.77
CA GLU A 347 10.94 -22.93 -20.91
C GLU A 347 12.24 -22.76 -20.14
N ILE A 348 12.64 -21.52 -19.82
CA ILE A 348 13.93 -21.23 -19.19
C ILE A 348 13.82 -20.82 -17.72
N ILE A 349 12.61 -20.55 -17.21
CA ILE A 349 12.45 -20.05 -15.84
C ILE A 349 13.01 -21.07 -14.83
N GLY A 350 14.03 -20.65 -14.07
CA GLY A 350 14.70 -21.47 -13.06
C GLY A 350 15.73 -22.46 -13.61
N GLU A 351 16.04 -22.43 -14.91
CA GLU A 351 17.03 -23.30 -15.56
C GLU A 351 18.47 -22.78 -15.36
N THR A 352 18.93 -22.73 -14.10
CA THR A 352 20.27 -22.19 -13.76
C THR A 352 21.44 -22.94 -14.41
N GLY A 353 21.21 -24.13 -14.99
CA GLY A 353 22.22 -24.86 -15.76
C GLY A 353 22.65 -24.16 -17.06
N LEU A 354 21.85 -23.19 -17.53
CA LEU A 354 22.19 -22.31 -18.67
C LEU A 354 22.98 -21.07 -18.23
N LEU A 355 23.43 -21.03 -16.97
CA LEU A 355 24.32 -19.99 -16.45
C LEU A 355 25.62 -20.64 -15.99
N ARG A 356 26.73 -19.94 -16.20
CA ARG A 356 28.02 -20.28 -15.60
C ARG A 356 28.72 -19.04 -15.08
N ALA A 357 29.43 -19.18 -13.96
CA ALA A 357 30.33 -18.15 -13.47
C ALA A 357 31.46 -17.89 -14.48
N VAL A 358 31.86 -16.64 -14.64
CA VAL A 358 33.03 -16.25 -15.42
C VAL A 358 34.04 -15.55 -14.53
N ALA A 359 35.33 -15.82 -14.79
CA ALA A 359 36.40 -15.05 -14.19
C ALA A 359 36.40 -13.63 -14.76
N ALA A 360 36.59 -12.63 -13.91
CA ALA A 360 36.83 -11.27 -14.31
C ALA A 360 38.24 -10.87 -13.88
N SER A 361 39.01 -10.23 -14.76
CA SER A 361 40.38 -9.80 -14.49
C SER A 361 40.51 -8.92 -13.25
N ASP A 362 39.46 -8.15 -12.97
CA ASP A 362 39.41 -7.15 -11.89
C ASP A 362 38.85 -7.73 -10.58
N VAL A 363 38.48 -9.02 -10.56
CA VAL A 363 38.02 -9.74 -9.37
C VAL A 363 39.08 -10.75 -8.97
N THR A 364 39.63 -10.60 -7.78
CA THR A 364 40.62 -11.54 -7.25
C THR A 364 40.03 -12.96 -7.22
N GLU A 365 40.72 -13.89 -7.87
CA GLU A 365 40.30 -15.29 -7.94
C GLU A 365 40.07 -15.85 -6.52
N GLY A 366 38.94 -16.54 -6.33
CA GLY A 366 38.55 -17.13 -5.04
C GLY A 366 37.86 -16.20 -4.04
N TRP A 367 37.68 -14.89 -4.33
CA TRP A 367 36.99 -13.97 -3.42
C TRP A 367 35.47 -14.08 -3.41
N LEU A 368 34.87 -14.57 -4.50
CA LEU A 368 33.42 -14.72 -4.64
C LEU A 368 33.08 -16.14 -5.06
N ASP A 369 32.17 -16.77 -4.31
CA ASP A 369 31.55 -18.04 -4.70
C ASP A 369 30.13 -17.78 -5.22
N LEU A 370 29.93 -17.99 -6.53
CA LEU A 370 28.63 -17.84 -7.20
C LEU A 370 27.86 -19.16 -7.28
N GLN A 371 28.43 -20.29 -6.85
CA GLN A 371 27.75 -21.59 -6.86
C GLN A 371 26.40 -21.57 -6.11
N PRO A 372 26.24 -20.85 -4.98
CA PRO A 372 24.94 -20.75 -4.32
C PRO A 372 23.83 -20.15 -5.20
N LEU A 373 24.16 -19.27 -6.15
CA LEU A 373 23.19 -18.71 -7.10
C LEU A 373 22.78 -19.72 -8.17
N LEU A 374 23.72 -20.57 -8.58
CA LEU A 374 23.56 -21.51 -9.69
C LEU A 374 23.00 -22.87 -9.28
N ARG A 375 22.94 -23.14 -7.97
CA ARG A 375 22.41 -24.38 -7.40
C ARG A 375 20.97 -24.63 -7.88
N GLN A 376 20.76 -25.77 -8.53
CA GLN A 376 19.41 -26.28 -8.77
C GLN A 376 18.85 -26.89 -7.48
N ALA A 377 17.58 -26.60 -7.18
CA ALA A 377 16.87 -27.24 -6.07
C ALA A 377 16.83 -28.77 -6.26
N ALA A 378 17.04 -29.52 -5.18
CA ALA A 378 17.18 -30.99 -5.21
C ALA A 378 15.90 -31.76 -5.60
N HIS A 379 14.77 -31.08 -5.80
CA HIS A 379 13.48 -31.69 -6.11
C HIS A 379 13.03 -31.41 -7.56
N SER A 380 12.38 -32.42 -8.17
CA SER A 380 11.73 -32.33 -9.48
C SER A 380 10.39 -31.57 -9.47
N GLY A 381 10.16 -30.74 -8.45
CA GLY A 381 8.99 -29.88 -8.38
C GLY A 381 8.99 -28.84 -9.50
N LEU A 382 7.83 -28.23 -9.76
CA LEU A 382 7.73 -27.17 -10.76
C LEU A 382 8.64 -26.00 -10.37
N ARG A 383 9.49 -25.59 -11.32
CA ARG A 383 10.44 -24.48 -11.18
C ARG A 383 9.80 -23.12 -11.41
N ARG A 384 8.54 -23.10 -11.84
CA ARG A 384 7.79 -21.89 -12.16
C ARG A 384 6.35 -21.99 -11.68
N HIS A 385 5.68 -20.85 -11.71
CA HIS A 385 4.25 -20.78 -11.52
C HIS A 385 3.54 -21.51 -12.68
N ASN A 386 2.61 -22.41 -12.37
CA ASN A 386 1.91 -23.22 -13.39
C ASN A 386 0.38 -23.26 -13.18
N ARG A 387 -0.13 -22.64 -12.11
CA ARG A 387 -1.56 -22.62 -11.81
C ARG A 387 -1.92 -21.32 -11.16
N ALA A 388 -3.00 -20.68 -11.62
CA ALA A 388 -3.70 -19.75 -10.76
C ALA A 388 -4.14 -20.56 -9.53
N TYR A 389 -3.49 -20.35 -8.38
CA TYR A 389 -3.96 -20.87 -7.11
C TYR A 389 -5.26 -20.11 -6.78
N HIS A 390 -6.35 -20.48 -7.43
CA HIS A 390 -7.66 -20.15 -6.96
C HIS A 390 -7.88 -21.02 -5.73
N ARG A 391 -8.09 -20.36 -4.59
CA ARG A 391 -8.48 -21.00 -3.34
C ARG A 391 -9.53 -22.07 -3.65
N ALA A 392 -9.36 -23.28 -3.11
CA ALA A 392 -10.42 -24.28 -3.15
C ALA A 392 -11.73 -23.61 -2.67
N PRO A 393 -12.87 -23.81 -3.36
CA PRO A 393 -14.14 -23.23 -2.93
C PRO A 393 -14.38 -23.62 -1.46
N GLY A 394 -14.30 -22.64 -0.57
CA GLY A 394 -14.71 -22.80 0.82
C GLY A 394 -16.20 -22.53 0.95
N GLU A 395 -16.75 -22.83 2.13
CA GLU A 395 -18.09 -22.32 2.48
C GLU A 395 -18.13 -20.79 2.36
N ALA A 396 -19.25 -20.27 1.84
CA ALA A 396 -19.47 -18.84 1.71
C ALA A 396 -19.29 -18.14 3.07
N THR A 397 -18.37 -17.18 3.13
CA THR A 397 -18.08 -16.41 4.34
C THR A 397 -19.28 -15.54 4.72
N LEU A 398 -19.28 -15.00 5.95
CA LEU A 398 -20.29 -14.01 6.33
C LEU A 398 -20.29 -12.81 5.35
N ASN A 399 -19.13 -12.37 4.87
CA ASN A 399 -19.04 -11.32 3.85
C ASN A 399 -19.77 -11.67 2.55
N ASP A 400 -19.61 -12.90 2.05
CA ASP A 400 -20.27 -13.34 0.81
C ASP A 400 -21.79 -13.42 0.97
N LYS A 401 -22.27 -13.78 2.18
CA LYS A 401 -23.70 -13.78 2.51
C LYS A 401 -24.24 -12.35 2.58
N LEU A 402 -23.55 -11.46 3.30
CA LEU A 402 -23.92 -10.05 3.44
C LEU A 402 -23.98 -9.34 2.08
N ALA A 403 -22.92 -9.45 1.29
CA ALA A 403 -22.81 -8.77 0.01
C ALA A 403 -23.90 -9.18 -0.99
N ARG A 404 -24.31 -10.46 -0.99
CA ARG A 404 -25.42 -10.95 -1.80
C ARG A 404 -26.77 -10.43 -1.30
N GLN A 405 -27.07 -10.64 -0.02
CA GLN A 405 -28.36 -10.24 0.56
C GLN A 405 -28.61 -8.74 0.48
N VAL A 406 -27.59 -7.92 0.77
CA VAL A 406 -27.72 -6.46 0.66
C VAL A 406 -27.91 -6.03 -0.80
N ARG A 407 -27.23 -6.67 -1.75
CA ARG A 407 -27.42 -6.38 -3.17
C ARG A 407 -28.86 -6.68 -3.61
N ASP A 408 -29.42 -7.79 -3.16
CA ASP A 408 -30.79 -8.18 -3.49
C ASP A 408 -31.81 -7.21 -2.88
N ASP A 409 -31.61 -6.81 -1.63
CA ASP A 409 -32.46 -5.81 -0.95
C ASP A 409 -32.44 -4.44 -1.65
N LEU A 410 -31.25 -3.96 -2.03
CA LEU A 410 -31.10 -2.69 -2.72
C LEU A 410 -31.79 -2.70 -4.09
N LYS A 411 -31.78 -3.83 -4.81
CA LYS A 411 -32.50 -3.99 -6.08
C LYS A 411 -34.02 -3.99 -5.91
N GLN A 412 -34.53 -4.54 -4.82
CA GLN A 412 -35.98 -4.71 -4.60
C GLN A 412 -36.63 -3.48 -3.96
N GLY A 413 -35.97 -2.85 -2.99
CA GLY A 413 -36.57 -1.82 -2.15
C GLY A 413 -35.66 -0.62 -1.83
N GLY A 414 -34.46 -0.57 -2.41
CA GLY A 414 -33.53 0.56 -2.23
C GLY A 414 -32.96 0.73 -0.82
N ARG A 415 -33.24 -0.16 0.12
CA ARG A 415 -32.70 -0.17 1.50
C ARG A 415 -32.50 -1.60 2.01
N ALA A 416 -31.50 -1.81 2.86
CA ALA A 416 -31.18 -3.11 3.44
C ALA A 416 -30.99 -3.03 4.96
N HIS A 417 -31.96 -3.55 5.72
CA HIS A 417 -31.92 -3.59 7.20
C HIS A 417 -31.93 -5.03 7.68
N ARG A 418 -30.83 -5.50 8.28
CA ARG A 418 -30.66 -6.93 8.65
C ARG A 418 -29.91 -7.12 9.96
N SER A 419 -30.07 -8.30 10.55
CA SER A 419 -29.42 -8.71 11.80
C SER A 419 -28.68 -10.03 11.62
N TYR A 420 -27.48 -10.14 12.19
CA TYR A 420 -26.60 -11.29 12.08
C TYR A 420 -25.97 -11.67 13.41
N ALA A 421 -25.76 -12.97 13.63
CA ALA A 421 -24.79 -13.44 14.60
C ALA A 421 -23.38 -13.26 14.04
N ILE A 422 -22.41 -12.89 14.88
CA ILE A 422 -21.00 -12.74 14.50
C ILE A 422 -20.09 -13.41 15.54
N ASN A 423 -19.01 -14.05 15.08
CA ASN A 423 -17.97 -14.61 15.93
C ASN A 423 -16.56 -14.23 15.43
N ASN A 424 -15.54 -14.50 16.25
CA ASN A 424 -14.18 -14.02 16.00
C ASN A 424 -13.52 -14.60 14.73
N ARG A 425 -14.11 -15.62 14.10
CA ARG A 425 -13.68 -16.16 12.80
C ARG A 425 -14.22 -15.34 11.63
N ASP A 426 -15.28 -14.56 11.84
CA ASP A 426 -15.86 -13.65 10.85
C ASP A 426 -15.01 -12.37 10.78
N ARG A 427 -14.06 -12.38 9.84
CA ARG A 427 -13.05 -11.33 9.64
C ARG A 427 -13.41 -10.44 8.45
N ALA A 428 -12.89 -9.22 8.43
CA ALA A 428 -13.09 -8.22 7.37
C ALA A 428 -14.58 -7.93 7.06
N VAL A 429 -15.48 -8.13 8.03
CA VAL A 429 -16.91 -7.89 7.86
C VAL A 429 -17.14 -6.42 7.54
N GLY A 430 -17.51 -6.12 6.29
CA GLY A 430 -17.65 -4.74 5.78
C GLY A 430 -16.90 -4.51 4.47
N ALA A 431 -15.78 -5.20 4.26
CA ALA A 431 -14.97 -5.03 3.04
C ALA A 431 -15.72 -5.53 1.79
N GLY A 432 -16.27 -6.76 1.84
CA GLY A 432 -17.07 -7.30 0.73
C GLY A 432 -18.38 -6.55 0.51
N LEU A 433 -18.94 -5.96 1.57
CA LEU A 433 -20.10 -5.07 1.46
C LEU A 433 -19.75 -3.80 0.69
N ALA A 434 -18.63 -3.14 1.01
CA ALA A 434 -18.19 -1.94 0.31
C ALA A 434 -18.02 -2.20 -1.19
N ALA A 435 -17.45 -3.35 -1.57
CA ALA A 435 -17.35 -3.76 -2.98
C ALA A 435 -18.72 -3.82 -3.67
N ALA A 436 -19.69 -4.44 -3.02
CA ALA A 436 -21.05 -4.54 -3.53
C ALA A 436 -21.74 -3.18 -3.63
N LEU A 437 -21.50 -2.27 -2.68
CA LEU A 437 -22.11 -0.94 -2.69
C LEU A 437 -21.49 -0.03 -3.76
N VAL A 438 -20.16 -0.02 -3.93
CA VAL A 438 -19.51 0.75 -5.00
C VAL A 438 -20.00 0.30 -6.38
N ALA A 439 -20.11 -1.01 -6.61
CA ALA A 439 -20.60 -1.54 -7.89
C ALA A 439 -22.05 -1.11 -8.22
N ASN A 440 -22.89 -0.82 -7.22
CA ASN A 440 -24.28 -0.43 -7.41
C ASN A 440 -24.52 1.09 -7.38
N SER A 441 -23.62 1.88 -6.80
CA SER A 441 -23.85 3.32 -6.52
C SER A 441 -23.37 4.28 -7.60
N GLY A 442 -22.57 3.82 -8.58
CA GLY A 442 -21.89 4.72 -9.50
C GLY A 442 -21.03 5.74 -8.74
N SER A 443 -20.84 6.93 -9.31
CA SER A 443 -20.10 8.02 -8.65
C SER A 443 -20.90 8.76 -7.57
N SER A 444 -22.18 8.41 -7.34
CA SER A 444 -23.05 9.09 -6.39
C SER A 444 -23.02 8.44 -4.99
N ALA A 445 -22.87 9.26 -3.95
CA ALA A 445 -22.94 8.78 -2.57
C ALA A 445 -24.32 8.21 -2.26
N LEU A 446 -24.36 7.02 -1.63
CA LEU A 446 -25.61 6.46 -1.13
C LEU A 446 -26.18 7.34 -0.01
N PRO A 447 -27.50 7.59 0.03
CA PRO A 447 -28.13 8.29 1.15
C PRO A 447 -27.78 7.63 2.49
N SER A 448 -27.68 8.43 3.56
CA SER A 448 -27.41 7.92 4.90
C SER A 448 -28.45 6.86 5.32
N ASN A 449 -28.00 5.80 5.99
CA ASN A 449 -28.83 4.66 6.43
C ASN A 449 -29.56 3.92 5.31
N THR A 450 -29.02 3.93 4.09
CA THR A 450 -29.48 3.02 3.03
C THR A 450 -29.24 1.57 3.42
N VAL A 451 -28.13 1.29 4.10
CA VAL A 451 -27.81 -0.03 4.65
C VAL A 451 -27.61 0.08 6.16
N GLN A 452 -28.35 -0.70 6.94
CA GLN A 452 -28.19 -0.79 8.39
C GLN A 452 -28.10 -2.25 8.82
N LEU A 453 -26.93 -2.65 9.31
CA LEU A 453 -26.67 -4.05 9.68
C LEU A 453 -26.34 -4.13 11.17
N LEU A 454 -27.11 -4.93 11.90
CA LEU A 454 -26.90 -5.25 13.30
C LEU A 454 -26.16 -6.58 13.42
N PHE A 455 -25.10 -6.60 14.23
CA PHE A 455 -24.30 -7.78 14.54
C PHE A 455 -24.33 -8.04 16.04
N ARG A 456 -24.47 -9.31 16.43
CA ARG A 456 -24.47 -9.74 17.83
C ARG A 456 -23.40 -10.80 18.06
N GLY A 457 -22.47 -10.52 18.97
CA GLY A 457 -21.40 -11.46 19.33
C GLY A 457 -20.01 -10.82 19.35
N TYR A 458 -19.00 -11.53 18.84
CA TYR A 458 -17.61 -11.09 18.89
C TYR A 458 -17.10 -10.92 17.47
N ALA A 459 -16.80 -9.71 17.01
CA ALA A 459 -16.30 -9.53 15.64
C ALA A 459 -14.82 -9.90 15.54
N GLY A 460 -14.43 -10.62 14.49
CA GLY A 460 -13.03 -10.88 14.18
C GLY A 460 -12.28 -9.61 13.75
N GLN A 461 -11.03 -9.79 13.32
CA GLN A 461 -10.19 -8.70 12.82
C GLN A 461 -10.86 -7.94 11.66
N SER A 462 -10.61 -6.63 11.59
CA SER A 462 -11.03 -5.78 10.47
C SER A 462 -12.54 -5.58 10.32
N PHE A 463 -13.29 -5.56 11.43
CA PHE A 463 -14.72 -5.21 11.41
C PHE A 463 -14.94 -3.78 10.89
N GLY A 464 -15.82 -3.62 9.90
CA GLY A 464 -16.09 -2.34 9.24
C GLY A 464 -14.98 -1.84 8.34
N ALA A 465 -13.99 -2.68 7.99
CA ALA A 465 -12.93 -2.29 7.07
C ALA A 465 -13.50 -1.82 5.72
N PHE A 466 -12.99 -0.69 5.22
CA PHE A 466 -13.37 -0.07 3.95
C PHE A 466 -14.85 0.28 3.80
N ALA A 467 -15.63 0.27 4.88
CA ALA A 467 -17.06 0.54 4.81
C ALA A 467 -17.34 1.97 4.29
N ILE A 468 -18.26 2.08 3.33
CA ILE A 468 -18.54 3.32 2.61
C ILE A 468 -19.78 4.06 3.11
N ALA A 469 -19.88 5.35 2.76
CA ALA A 469 -21.05 6.17 2.99
C ALA A 469 -22.38 5.48 2.61
N GLY A 470 -23.42 5.73 3.41
CA GLY A 470 -24.73 5.09 3.29
C GLY A 470 -24.89 3.79 4.10
N ALA A 471 -23.79 3.20 4.57
CA ALA A 471 -23.81 2.06 5.47
C ALA A 471 -23.66 2.45 6.95
N THR A 472 -24.46 1.82 7.80
CA THR A 472 -24.39 1.87 9.27
C THR A 472 -24.23 0.45 9.81
N LEU A 473 -23.08 0.13 10.40
CA LEU A 473 -22.80 -1.19 10.98
C LEU A 473 -22.80 -1.08 12.51
N ILE A 474 -23.67 -1.83 13.16
CA ILE A 474 -23.88 -1.79 14.61
C ILE A 474 -23.45 -3.14 15.18
N LEU A 475 -22.45 -3.15 16.05
CA LEU A 475 -22.02 -4.32 16.80
C LEU A 475 -22.48 -4.21 18.26
N GLU A 476 -23.37 -5.11 18.66
CA GLU A 476 -23.71 -5.41 20.05
C GLU A 476 -22.80 -6.54 20.53
N GLY A 477 -21.65 -6.15 21.09
CA GLY A 477 -20.53 -7.07 21.27
C GLY A 477 -19.19 -6.41 21.54
N ILE A 478 -18.12 -7.17 21.27
CA ILE A 478 -16.72 -6.74 21.30
C ILE A 478 -16.12 -7.02 19.92
N ALA A 479 -15.27 -6.11 19.43
CA ALA A 479 -14.49 -6.32 18.22
C ALA A 479 -13.01 -6.55 18.56
N ASN A 480 -12.31 -7.30 17.72
CA ASN A 480 -10.85 -7.39 17.81
C ASN A 480 -10.20 -6.16 17.11
N ASP A 481 -8.98 -6.31 16.60
CA ASP A 481 -8.17 -5.25 16.01
C ASP A 481 -8.71 -4.75 14.66
N TYR A 482 -8.20 -3.60 14.24
CA TYR A 482 -8.42 -3.01 12.91
C TYR A 482 -9.85 -2.56 12.62
N VAL A 483 -10.66 -2.29 13.65
CA VAL A 483 -12.03 -1.77 13.46
C VAL A 483 -12.01 -0.50 12.61
N GLY A 484 -12.77 -0.47 11.53
CA GLY A 484 -12.84 0.67 10.62
C GLY A 484 -11.52 0.99 9.91
N LYS A 485 -10.64 0.00 9.72
CA LYS A 485 -9.47 0.13 8.84
C LYS A 485 -9.88 0.69 7.47
N GLY A 486 -9.28 1.80 7.05
CA GLY A 486 -9.61 2.49 5.81
C GLY A 486 -11.09 2.90 5.69
N LEU A 487 -11.75 3.27 6.79
CA LEU A 487 -13.15 3.73 6.79
C LEU A 487 -13.36 4.87 5.78
N ALA A 488 -14.46 4.80 5.03
CA ALA A 488 -14.72 5.68 3.88
C ALA A 488 -16.17 6.21 3.88
N GLY A 489 -16.60 6.76 5.02
CA GLY A 489 -17.87 7.50 5.12
C GLY A 489 -18.99 6.75 5.85
N ALA A 490 -18.82 5.46 6.15
CA ALA A 490 -19.79 4.70 6.93
C ALA A 490 -19.86 5.14 8.40
N VAL A 491 -20.96 4.78 9.06
CA VAL A 491 -21.10 4.90 10.51
C VAL A 491 -20.89 3.52 11.14
N LEU A 492 -19.92 3.40 12.04
CA LEU A 492 -19.66 2.20 12.83
C LEU A 492 -20.07 2.46 14.28
N VAL A 493 -20.80 1.53 14.87
CA VAL A 493 -21.22 1.58 16.26
C VAL A 493 -20.76 0.30 16.96
N VAL A 494 -20.00 0.42 18.03
CA VAL A 494 -19.57 -0.72 18.86
C VAL A 494 -20.04 -0.46 20.29
N LYS A 495 -20.86 -1.36 20.83
CA LYS A 495 -21.38 -1.24 22.20
C LYS A 495 -21.52 -2.61 22.83
N ALA A 496 -21.35 -2.67 24.14
CA ALA A 496 -21.62 -3.86 24.92
C ALA A 496 -23.05 -4.39 24.70
N PRO A 497 -23.28 -5.70 24.81
CA PRO A 497 -24.64 -6.21 24.90
C PRO A 497 -25.32 -5.70 26.19
N PRO A 498 -26.64 -5.46 26.17
CA PRO A 498 -27.39 -5.05 27.36
C PRO A 498 -27.16 -6.00 28.54
N GLY A 499 -26.87 -5.46 29.73
CA GLY A 499 -26.64 -6.25 30.95
C GLY A 499 -25.22 -6.79 31.13
N ALA A 500 -24.32 -6.61 30.17
CA ALA A 500 -22.91 -6.95 30.35
C ALA A 500 -22.27 -6.09 31.46
N TYR A 501 -21.63 -6.74 32.43
CA TYR A 501 -20.80 -6.06 33.41
C TYR A 501 -19.53 -5.56 32.72
N GLN A 502 -19.49 -4.26 32.41
CA GLN A 502 -18.27 -3.62 31.93
C GLN A 502 -17.73 -2.69 32.99
N LYS A 503 -16.51 -2.98 33.47
CA LYS A 503 -15.68 -1.92 34.05
C LYS A 503 -15.45 -0.89 32.95
N ARG A 504 -15.66 0.38 33.30
CA ARG A 504 -15.65 1.53 32.37
C ARG A 504 -14.35 1.69 31.56
N GLU A 505 -13.28 1.01 31.96
CA GLU A 505 -11.93 1.10 31.39
C GLU A 505 -11.59 -0.04 30.43
N LEU A 506 -12.45 -1.06 30.31
CA LEU A 506 -12.15 -2.21 29.45
C LEU A 506 -12.36 -1.87 27.96
N PRO A 507 -11.41 -2.26 27.08
CA PRO A 507 -11.58 -2.08 25.65
C PRO A 507 -12.76 -2.88 25.09
N VAL A 508 -13.54 -2.26 24.22
CA VAL A 508 -14.61 -2.91 23.42
C VAL A 508 -14.17 -3.14 21.97
N LEU A 509 -13.02 -2.59 21.60
CA LEU A 509 -12.35 -2.82 20.33
C LEU A 509 -10.84 -2.87 20.53
N GLY A 510 -10.16 -3.64 19.67
CA GLY A 510 -8.72 -3.90 19.76
C GLY A 510 -7.84 -2.75 19.28
N ASN A 511 -6.63 -3.10 18.88
CA ASN A 511 -5.58 -2.19 18.45
C ASN A 511 -5.83 -1.66 17.03
N VAL A 512 -5.18 -0.54 16.72
CA VAL A 512 -5.00 -0.03 15.35
C VAL A 512 -6.33 0.22 14.61
N ALA A 513 -7.38 0.54 15.36
CA ALA A 513 -8.67 0.92 14.80
C ALA A 513 -8.54 2.26 14.03
N LEU A 514 -9.32 2.39 12.95
CA LEU A 514 -9.32 3.53 12.03
C LEU A 514 -8.00 3.76 11.30
N TYR A 515 -7.17 2.71 11.15
CA TYR A 515 -5.92 2.83 10.43
C TYR A 515 -6.12 3.39 9.02
N GLY A 516 -5.55 4.57 8.76
CA GLY A 516 -5.61 5.21 7.44
C GLY A 516 -7.00 5.65 7.00
N ALA A 517 -7.97 5.77 7.91
CA ALA A 517 -9.34 6.12 7.55
C ALA A 517 -9.44 7.49 6.85
N THR A 518 -10.32 7.64 5.85
CA THR A 518 -10.43 8.85 5.00
C THR A 518 -11.83 9.45 4.95
N SER A 519 -12.79 8.93 5.71
CA SER A 519 -13.99 9.65 6.20
C SER A 519 -14.86 8.69 7.03
N GLY A 520 -15.98 9.16 7.56
CA GLY A 520 -16.95 8.34 8.30
C GLY A 520 -16.86 8.56 9.80
N THR A 521 -17.62 7.77 10.56
CA THR A 521 -17.72 7.96 12.01
C THR A 521 -17.72 6.65 12.79
N LEU A 522 -16.92 6.57 13.84
CA LEU A 522 -16.92 5.47 14.80
C LEU A 522 -17.44 5.92 16.16
N PHE A 523 -18.48 5.27 16.67
CA PHE A 523 -18.96 5.43 18.04
C PHE A 523 -18.73 4.14 18.82
N ALA A 524 -17.82 4.14 19.80
CA ALA A 524 -17.56 2.98 20.64
C ALA A 524 -17.83 3.28 22.12
N ALA A 525 -18.84 2.65 22.71
CA ALA A 525 -19.13 2.78 24.14
C ALA A 525 -18.22 1.86 24.97
N GLY A 526 -16.95 2.23 25.04
CA GLY A 526 -15.90 1.55 25.78
C GLY A 526 -14.50 2.00 25.34
N GLY A 527 -13.46 1.43 25.92
CA GLY A 527 -12.08 1.74 25.56
C GLY A 527 -11.69 1.18 24.17
N ALA A 528 -10.59 1.69 23.64
CA ALA A 528 -9.88 1.15 22.48
C ALA A 528 -8.46 0.71 22.86
N GLY A 529 -7.90 -0.22 22.10
CA GLY A 529 -6.51 -0.67 22.26
C GLY A 529 -5.46 0.39 21.87
N GLU A 530 -4.25 -0.08 21.61
CA GLU A 530 -3.13 0.74 21.18
C GLU A 530 -3.30 1.27 19.75
N ARG A 531 -2.60 2.37 19.43
CA ARG A 531 -2.58 2.98 18.08
C ARG A 531 -3.96 3.30 17.52
N PHE A 532 -4.91 3.61 18.41
CA PHE A 532 -6.23 4.06 18.00
C PHE A 532 -6.12 5.30 17.09
N ALA A 533 -6.79 5.27 15.93
CA ALA A 533 -6.76 6.33 14.93
C ALA A 533 -5.35 6.63 14.35
N VAL A 534 -4.46 5.63 14.31
CA VAL A 534 -3.17 5.78 13.64
C VAL A 534 -3.37 6.11 12.16
N ARG A 535 -2.65 7.12 11.65
CA ARG A 535 -2.80 7.62 10.26
C ARG A 535 -4.24 8.04 9.89
N ASN A 536 -5.12 8.35 10.85
CA ASN A 536 -6.46 8.86 10.53
C ASN A 536 -6.34 10.15 9.72
N SER A 537 -7.02 10.20 8.59
CA SER A 537 -6.93 11.26 7.59
C SER A 537 -8.28 11.92 7.30
N GLY A 538 -9.31 11.66 8.12
CA GLY A 538 -10.62 12.30 7.93
C GLY A 538 -11.80 11.72 8.70
N ALA A 539 -11.65 10.58 9.38
CA ALA A 539 -12.75 10.00 10.16
C ALA A 539 -12.95 10.73 11.48
N SER A 540 -14.21 10.76 11.93
CA SER A 540 -14.56 11.18 13.29
C SER A 540 -14.73 9.97 14.21
N ALA A 541 -14.38 10.11 15.49
CA ALA A 541 -14.57 9.03 16.44
C ALA A 541 -14.94 9.51 17.85
N VAL A 542 -15.70 8.71 18.59
CA VAL A 542 -15.96 8.89 20.02
C VAL A 542 -15.75 7.56 20.74
N VAL A 543 -14.79 7.53 21.67
CA VAL A 543 -14.39 6.36 22.46
C VAL A 543 -14.25 6.72 23.95
N GLU A 544 -14.31 5.73 24.85
CA GLU A 544 -14.28 5.99 26.30
C GLU A 544 -12.89 5.86 26.95
N GLY A 545 -11.85 5.66 26.13
CA GLY A 545 -10.45 5.59 26.52
C GLY A 545 -9.61 5.00 25.39
N VAL A 546 -8.30 5.24 25.41
CA VAL A 546 -7.38 4.69 24.39
C VAL A 546 -6.08 4.19 25.03
N GLY A 547 -5.48 3.17 24.43
CA GLY A 547 -4.15 2.68 24.78
C GLY A 547 -3.01 3.64 24.37
N MET A 548 -1.80 3.10 24.31
CA MET A 548 -0.60 3.85 23.89
C MET A 548 -0.69 4.27 22.42
N HIS A 549 0.03 5.33 22.04
CA HIS A 549 0.14 5.79 20.66
C HIS A 549 -1.19 6.19 20.00
N GLY A 550 -2.19 6.62 20.77
CA GLY A 550 -3.43 7.14 20.20
C GLY A 550 -3.19 8.35 19.30
N CYS A 551 -3.88 8.45 18.16
CA CYS A 551 -3.74 9.49 17.14
C CYS A 551 -2.33 9.61 16.52
N GLU A 552 -1.51 8.56 16.58
CA GLU A 552 -0.19 8.54 15.97
C GLU A 552 -0.27 8.79 14.45
N TYR A 553 0.57 9.69 13.91
CA TYR A 553 0.57 10.10 12.51
C TYR A 553 -0.78 10.61 11.94
N MET A 554 -1.72 11.05 12.78
CA MET A 554 -3.01 11.57 12.31
C MET A 554 -2.81 12.84 11.46
N THR A 555 -3.45 12.90 10.28
CA THR A 555 -3.39 14.03 9.33
C THR A 555 -4.73 14.73 9.15
N GLY A 556 -5.82 14.19 9.68
CA GLY A 556 -7.16 14.77 9.57
C GLY A 556 -8.21 14.03 10.40
N GLY A 557 -9.38 14.65 10.55
CA GLY A 557 -10.50 14.12 11.33
C GLY A 557 -10.59 14.68 12.76
N THR A 558 -11.59 14.18 13.51
CA THR A 558 -11.87 14.59 14.89
C THR A 558 -11.99 13.36 15.79
N VAL A 559 -11.16 13.27 16.83
CA VAL A 559 -11.21 12.16 17.81
C VAL A 559 -11.66 12.66 19.17
N VAL A 560 -12.73 12.10 19.73
CA VAL A 560 -13.22 12.41 21.08
C VAL A 560 -12.93 11.24 22.01
N ILE A 561 -12.27 11.52 23.12
CA ILE A 561 -11.86 10.53 24.11
C ILE A 561 -12.48 10.90 25.45
N LEU A 562 -13.43 10.10 25.91
CA LEU A 562 -14.17 10.38 27.13
C LEU A 562 -13.42 9.95 28.39
N GLY A 563 -12.23 9.37 28.29
CA GLY A 563 -11.48 8.80 29.41
C GLY A 563 -9.95 8.85 29.21
N PRO A 564 -9.19 7.95 29.84
CA PRO A 564 -7.73 8.03 29.85
C PRO A 564 -7.11 7.81 28.47
N THR A 565 -5.94 8.42 28.26
CA THR A 565 -5.04 8.19 27.13
C THR A 565 -3.79 7.44 27.58
N GLY A 566 -3.23 6.57 26.74
CA GLY A 566 -1.91 5.98 26.97
C GLY A 566 -0.75 6.90 26.57
N ARG A 567 0.48 6.46 26.87
CA ARG A 567 1.72 7.19 26.57
C ARG A 567 1.92 7.43 25.07
N ASN A 568 2.70 8.46 24.75
CA ASN A 568 3.07 8.86 23.39
C ASN A 568 1.86 9.20 22.50
N PHE A 569 0.82 9.75 23.12
CA PHE A 569 -0.38 10.21 22.43
C PHE A 569 -0.03 11.33 21.44
N ALA A 570 -0.61 11.29 20.25
CA ALA A 570 -0.45 12.25 19.15
C ALA A 570 0.98 12.38 18.58
N ALA A 571 1.84 11.38 18.75
CA ALA A 571 3.15 11.37 18.11
C ALA A 571 3.05 11.42 16.58
N GLY A 572 3.78 12.32 15.92
CA GLY A 572 3.70 12.53 14.48
C GLY A 572 2.35 13.05 13.96
N MET A 573 1.43 13.47 14.84
CA MET A 573 0.15 14.06 14.44
C MET A 573 0.38 15.41 13.78
N THR A 574 0.10 15.50 12.49
CA THR A 574 0.35 16.68 11.65
C THR A 574 -0.94 17.33 11.14
N GLY A 575 -2.12 16.77 11.48
CA GLY A 575 -3.39 17.38 11.15
C GLY A 575 -4.57 16.76 11.91
N GLY A 576 -5.73 17.43 11.85
CA GLY A 576 -6.92 17.09 12.63
C GLY A 576 -6.87 17.61 14.07
N ARG A 577 -7.78 17.12 14.91
CA ARG A 577 -7.89 17.50 16.33
C ARG A 577 -8.40 16.35 17.19
N ALA A 578 -8.06 16.37 18.47
CA ALA A 578 -8.65 15.50 19.48
C ALA A 578 -9.23 16.28 20.66
N PHE A 579 -10.41 15.89 21.13
CA PHE A 579 -11.02 16.38 22.36
C PHE A 579 -10.91 15.31 23.43
N VAL A 580 -10.23 15.63 24.53
CA VAL A 580 -9.95 14.67 25.60
C VAL A 580 -10.55 15.16 26.90
N PHE A 581 -11.34 14.32 27.54
CA PHE A 581 -11.84 14.56 28.89
C PHE A 581 -10.79 14.08 29.90
N ASP A 582 -10.09 15.02 30.54
CA ASP A 582 -8.94 14.76 31.41
C ASP A 582 -9.14 15.32 32.84
N PRO A 583 -10.05 14.74 33.64
CA PRO A 583 -10.35 15.21 35.00
C PRO A 583 -9.19 14.98 35.98
N GLN A 584 -8.21 14.15 35.61
CA GLN A 584 -7.07 13.80 36.47
C GLN A 584 -5.75 14.47 36.02
N ALA A 585 -5.81 15.38 35.05
CA ALA A 585 -4.66 16.10 34.50
C ALA A 585 -3.50 15.16 34.05
N ARG A 586 -3.83 14.00 33.46
CA ARG A 586 -2.86 12.99 33.01
C ARG A 586 -2.49 13.12 31.54
N LEU A 587 -3.23 13.89 30.75
CA LEU A 587 -2.98 14.02 29.31
C LEU A 587 -1.60 14.63 29.04
N SER A 588 -1.21 15.64 29.82
CA SER A 588 0.04 16.38 29.63
C SER A 588 1.30 15.50 29.69
N SER A 589 1.31 14.47 30.54
CA SER A 589 2.44 13.52 30.69
C SER A 589 2.43 12.41 29.65
N ASN A 590 1.28 12.17 29.03
CA ASN A 590 1.12 11.18 27.96
C ASN A 590 1.32 11.77 26.56
N LEU A 591 1.20 13.10 26.41
CA LEU A 591 1.25 13.80 25.15
C LEU A 591 2.68 13.88 24.58
N ASN A 592 2.85 13.46 23.34
CA ASN A 592 4.02 13.81 22.54
C ASN A 592 3.82 15.22 21.95
N ARG A 593 4.72 16.15 22.28
CA ARG A 593 4.61 17.58 21.97
C ARG A 593 5.42 18.01 20.74
N GLU A 594 5.91 17.08 19.93
CA GLU A 594 6.75 17.41 18.77
C GLU A 594 6.00 18.29 17.75
N TYR A 595 4.73 17.99 17.48
CA TYR A 595 3.92 18.72 16.47
C TYR A 595 2.62 19.31 17.01
N VAL A 596 2.22 18.97 18.24
CA VAL A 596 0.93 19.32 18.82
C VAL A 596 1.08 19.95 20.19
N ASP A 597 0.06 20.70 20.61
CA ASP A 597 -0.07 21.20 21.97
C ASP A 597 -1.52 21.14 22.47
N LEU A 598 -1.70 21.46 23.75
CA LEU A 598 -2.97 21.61 24.43
C LEU A 598 -3.51 23.03 24.25
N PHE A 599 -4.75 23.12 23.81
CA PHE A 599 -5.47 24.36 23.63
C PHE A 599 -6.77 24.36 24.45
N PRO A 600 -7.23 25.53 24.92
CA PRO A 600 -8.59 25.67 25.40
C PRO A 600 -9.59 25.41 24.26
N LEU A 601 -10.79 24.97 24.64
CA LEU A 601 -11.90 24.83 23.71
C LEU A 601 -12.49 26.22 23.42
N SER A 602 -12.68 26.53 22.14
CA SER A 602 -13.53 27.65 21.72
C SER A 602 -15.02 27.28 21.81
N ASP A 603 -15.91 28.26 21.67
CA ASP A 603 -17.37 28.00 21.62
C ASP A 603 -17.75 27.08 20.45
N GLN A 604 -17.05 27.21 19.32
CA GLN A 604 -17.24 26.35 18.16
C GLN A 604 -16.81 24.90 18.46
N ASP A 605 -15.65 24.73 19.12
CA ASP A 605 -15.17 23.42 19.57
C ASP A 605 -16.17 22.79 20.56
N ALA A 606 -16.69 23.58 21.49
CA ALA A 606 -17.69 23.14 22.47
C ALA A 606 -19.01 22.71 21.80
N SER A 607 -19.46 23.43 20.77
CA SER A 607 -20.64 23.08 19.99
C SER A 607 -20.47 21.76 19.22
N GLU A 608 -19.34 21.59 18.53
CA GLU A 608 -19.02 20.35 17.83
C GLU A 608 -18.89 19.16 18.77
N LEU A 609 -18.17 19.33 19.89
CA LEU A 609 -18.03 18.30 20.90
C LEU A 609 -19.39 17.86 21.44
N ARG A 610 -20.28 18.81 21.78
CA ARG A 610 -21.65 18.49 22.21
C ARG A 610 -22.40 17.68 21.15
N ALA A 611 -22.32 18.07 19.88
CA ALA A 611 -22.97 17.33 18.79
C ALA A 611 -22.46 15.89 18.68
N LEU A 612 -21.13 15.69 18.77
CA LEU A 612 -20.52 14.35 18.74
C LEU A 612 -20.91 13.50 19.95
N LEU A 613 -20.97 14.08 21.15
CA LEU A 613 -21.43 13.38 22.35
C LEU A 613 -22.92 13.01 22.25
N THR A 614 -23.77 13.93 21.78
CA THR A 614 -25.20 13.65 21.58
C THR A 614 -25.41 12.53 20.57
N ALA A 615 -24.68 12.56 19.44
CA ALA A 615 -24.70 11.49 18.46
C ALA A 615 -24.20 10.17 19.07
N HIS A 616 -23.13 10.20 19.86
CA HIS A 616 -22.62 9.04 20.57
C HIS A 616 -23.68 8.43 21.50
N VAL A 617 -24.34 9.24 22.34
CA VAL A 617 -25.44 8.77 23.21
C VAL A 617 -26.57 8.17 22.40
N ARG A 618 -26.97 8.80 21.28
CA ARG A 618 -28.03 8.29 20.41
C ARG A 618 -27.69 6.93 19.81
N HIS A 619 -26.46 6.73 19.36
CA HIS A 619 -26.04 5.48 18.71
C HIS A 619 -25.68 4.37 19.68
N THR A 620 -25.03 4.68 20.80
CA THR A 620 -24.48 3.67 21.72
C THR A 620 -25.29 3.50 23.00
N GLY A 621 -26.08 4.50 23.39
CA GLY A 621 -26.70 4.56 24.70
C GLY A 621 -25.71 4.84 25.84
N SER A 622 -24.49 5.31 25.55
CA SER A 622 -23.43 5.52 26.56
C SER A 622 -23.91 6.33 27.74
N LYS A 623 -23.81 5.72 28.93
CA LYS A 623 -24.10 6.37 30.21
C LYS A 623 -23.07 7.45 30.53
N ARG A 624 -21.82 7.27 30.11
CA ARG A 624 -20.71 8.21 30.35
C ARG A 624 -20.93 9.50 29.58
N ALA A 625 -21.15 9.42 28.28
CA ALA A 625 -21.42 10.59 27.46
C ALA A 625 -22.71 11.31 27.92
N ARG A 626 -23.74 10.55 28.32
CA ARG A 626 -24.97 11.14 28.89
C ARG A 626 -24.70 11.90 30.19
N GLY A 627 -23.86 11.35 31.08
CA GLY A 627 -23.43 12.03 32.30
C GLY A 627 -22.71 13.34 32.00
N LEU A 628 -21.69 13.29 31.13
CA LEU A 628 -20.92 14.46 30.72
C LEU A 628 -21.77 15.56 30.07
N LEU A 629 -22.81 15.19 29.30
CA LEU A 629 -23.78 16.15 28.76
C LEU A 629 -24.68 16.75 29.83
N ALA A 630 -25.08 15.97 30.84
CA ALA A 630 -25.95 16.44 31.93
C ALA A 630 -25.21 17.37 32.90
N THR A 631 -23.90 17.18 33.11
CA THR A 631 -23.05 18.00 33.98
C THR A 631 -22.08 18.88 33.18
N TRP A 632 -22.47 19.28 31.96
CA TRP A 632 -21.61 19.94 30.99
C TRP A 632 -20.80 21.11 31.57
N GLU A 633 -21.45 22.08 32.23
CA GLU A 633 -20.78 23.25 32.78
C GLU A 633 -19.76 22.91 33.87
N ALA A 634 -20.06 21.91 34.72
CA ALA A 634 -19.17 21.49 35.78
C ALA A 634 -17.93 20.73 35.25
N GLU A 635 -18.12 19.96 34.17
CA GLU A 635 -17.08 19.13 33.57
C GLU A 635 -16.28 19.87 32.48
N PHE A 636 -16.77 21.02 32.01
CA PHE A 636 -16.15 21.80 30.93
C PHE A 636 -14.65 22.11 31.18
N PRO A 637 -14.20 22.50 32.38
CA PRO A 637 -12.79 22.79 32.64
C PRO A 637 -11.83 21.59 32.45
N ALA A 638 -12.35 20.37 32.57
CA ALA A 638 -11.58 19.13 32.40
C ALA A 638 -11.38 18.74 30.93
N TRP A 639 -12.08 19.38 29.99
CA TRP A 639 -11.86 19.15 28.56
C TRP A 639 -10.61 19.87 28.05
N LYS A 640 -9.83 19.15 27.25
CA LYS A 640 -8.65 19.66 26.56
C LYS A 640 -8.77 19.39 25.06
N LYS A 641 -8.34 20.36 24.25
CA LYS A 641 -8.17 20.18 22.81
C LYS A 641 -6.70 19.90 22.53
N VAL A 642 -6.40 18.80 21.86
CA VAL A 642 -5.08 18.53 21.26
C VAL A 642 -5.17 18.87 19.78
N ALA A 643 -4.30 19.76 19.32
CA ALA A 643 -4.25 20.16 17.91
C ALA A 643 -2.82 20.49 17.50
N VAL A 644 -2.59 20.50 16.18
CA VAL A 644 -1.30 20.88 15.58
C VAL A 644 -0.94 22.32 15.90
N LEU A 645 0.35 22.56 16.11
CA LEU A 645 0.92 23.90 16.26
C LEU A 645 0.67 24.74 15.00
N ARG A 646 0.44 26.05 15.16
CA ARG A 646 0.22 26.97 14.04
C ARG A 646 1.37 26.97 13.04
N GLU A 647 2.60 26.77 13.49
CA GLU A 647 3.81 26.72 12.65
C GLU A 647 3.82 25.50 11.73
N VAL A 648 3.27 24.37 12.18
CA VAL A 648 3.08 23.16 11.37
C VAL A 648 2.00 23.39 10.29
N GLN A 649 1.00 24.21 10.60
CA GLN A 649 -0.02 24.66 9.62
C GLN A 649 0.51 25.76 8.68
N ALA A 650 1.51 26.54 9.11
CA ALA A 650 2.07 27.69 8.41
C ALA A 650 3.32 27.37 7.58
N ALA A 651 3.79 26.12 7.54
CA ALA A 651 4.87 25.66 6.64
C ALA A 651 4.51 25.76 5.13
N VAL A 652 3.37 26.38 4.80
CA VAL A 652 2.98 26.84 3.48
C VAL A 652 3.75 28.13 3.16
N PRO A 653 4.70 28.13 2.21
CA PRO A 653 5.07 29.40 1.59
C PRO A 653 3.82 29.93 0.89
N LEU A 654 3.28 31.04 1.40
CA LEU A 654 2.28 31.85 0.70
C LEU A 654 2.91 32.33 -0.62
N GLN A 655 2.79 31.55 -1.68
CA GLN A 655 3.06 31.99 -3.03
C GLN A 655 1.83 31.78 -3.89
N GLY A 656 1.15 32.88 -4.17
CA GLY A 656 0.34 33.11 -5.37
C GLY A 656 -0.97 32.34 -5.45
N THR A 657 -2.06 33.03 -5.12
CA THR A 657 -3.37 32.80 -5.73
C THR A 657 -3.22 32.76 -7.25
N LEU A 658 -3.15 31.55 -7.83
CA LEU A 658 -3.34 31.35 -9.27
C LEU A 658 -4.81 30.98 -9.50
N GLN A 659 -5.48 31.87 -10.23
CA GLN A 659 -6.83 31.69 -10.73
C GLN A 659 -6.96 30.35 -11.44
N VAL A 660 -7.99 29.60 -11.05
CA VAL A 660 -8.43 28.37 -11.73
C VAL A 660 -8.85 28.74 -13.15
N ALA A 661 -7.97 28.53 -14.11
CA ALA A 661 -8.35 28.46 -15.51
C ALA A 661 -8.95 27.08 -15.77
N LYS A 662 -10.20 27.06 -16.25
CA LYS A 662 -10.94 25.88 -16.68
C LYS A 662 -10.14 25.08 -17.72
N LEU A 663 -9.96 23.79 -17.48
CA LEU A 663 -9.86 22.74 -18.50
C LEU A 663 -10.67 21.54 -18.04
#